data_AF-A0A6N2BFG6-F1
#
_entry.id   AF-A0A6N2BFG6-F1
#
_cell.length_a   1.000
_cell.length_b   1.000
_cell.length_c   1.000
_cell.angle_alpha   90.00
_cell.angle_beta   90.00
_cell.angle_gamma   90.00
#
_symmetry.space_group_name_H-M   'P 1'
#
loop_
_entity.id
_entity.type
_entity.pdbx_description
1 polymer ?
#
loop_
_entity_poly.entity_id
_entity_poly.type
_entity_poly.pdbx_seq_one_letter_code
_entity_poly.pdbx_strand_id
1 'polypeptide(L)'
;MKVAIVGAGISGLVSAYELAKSGAKIVIYEKEDYIGGHAKTVTVNGVDLDLGFMVFNRVTYPNMMEFFESLGVDMKISDMSFSVSLDKGHGCEWGSRNGISGLFAQKKNVLNPYFWQMIREIIRFKQDVISYLEELDNNPDIDRNETLGHFIQSHGYSELFQKAYLVPICASIWSCPSDGVMGFSAYSILSFCRNHHLLQLFGRPQWLTVRWRSHTYVNKVKDELEKRGCQIRTGCEVNSVSTNEEGCTVACTDGSKDIYDGCIMAAHAPDTLRMLGKEATFDETRILGAFQYVYSDIFLHCDQTLLPRNSAAWSSWNFLGTMNGRVCVTYWLNILQNLGETERPYCVTLNPPHTPEHTLLKWTTGHPVPSVAASKASSELYQIQGKRGIWFCGAYQGYGFHEDGLKAGAIAAQGLLKKNFSVLKNPKHMVPTWPETGARLLVTRFLKSFIATGCLILLEEGGTMFTFEGTERKSFLKVSLRVYSPQFYWKVATQGDLGLADAFIHGDFSFVDKNDGLLNLFMIFVNNRDFKASVTRSSKKRGWWTPLLFTAAVSSAKYFIRHVSNQNTLTQARRNISRHYDLSNELFSLFLDETMTYSCAIFKSEEEDLKVAQERKISLLIKKAKVKKEHHILEIGCGWGSLAVEVVKRTGCKYTGITLSEQQLKYAKLRVQQAGLQDHITFLLCDYRQLPKMSRYDRIISCEMLEAVGHEFMEEFFTCCESALAEDGLLVLQFISIPDERYDEYRQSSDFIKEYIFPGGCLPALSRVTSAMSAASRLCVEHLEDIGIHYYQTLRCWRKNFLEKQSQIHALGFDDKFIRTWEYYFDYCAAGFKTCTLGDYQIVFSRPGNVAAFGDPYNGAP
;
A
#
# COMPACT_ATOMS: atom_id res chain seq x y z
N MET A 1 37.25 -10.31 18.41
CA MET A 1 37.05 -8.90 18.78
C MET A 1 36.16 -8.83 20.02
N LYS A 2 36.64 -8.20 21.10
CA LYS A 2 35.95 -7.93 22.36
C LYS A 2 35.70 -6.42 22.45
N VAL A 3 34.45 -5.99 22.55
CA VAL A 3 34.04 -4.58 22.49
C VAL A 3 33.30 -4.18 23.76
N ALA A 4 33.65 -3.02 24.32
CA ALA A 4 32.88 -2.38 25.38
C ALA A 4 31.85 -1.41 24.80
N ILE A 5 30.66 -1.38 25.40
CA ILE A 5 29.62 -0.39 25.10
C ILE A 5 29.25 0.30 26.40
N VAL A 6 29.45 1.60 26.47
CA VAL A 6 29.21 2.40 27.68
C VAL A 6 27.89 3.16 27.53
N GLY A 7 26.86 2.69 28.21
CA GLY A 7 25.47 3.15 28.12
C GLY A 7 24.58 2.11 27.43
N ALA A 8 23.47 1.73 28.08
CA ALA A 8 22.49 0.77 27.58
C ALA A 8 21.16 1.44 27.18
N GLY A 9 21.22 2.69 26.71
CA GLY A 9 20.11 3.32 25.98
C GLY A 9 19.93 2.72 24.58
N ILE A 10 18.98 3.25 23.80
CA ILE A 10 18.70 2.76 22.43
C ILE A 10 19.94 2.67 21.55
N SER A 11 20.83 3.68 21.61
CA SER A 11 22.08 3.68 20.84
C SER A 11 22.99 2.50 21.19
N GLY A 12 23.22 2.27 22.49
CA GLY A 12 24.09 1.20 22.97
C GLY A 12 23.50 -0.18 22.70
N LEU A 13 22.19 -0.35 22.94
CA LEU A 13 21.49 -1.61 22.66
C LEU A 13 21.52 -1.98 21.18
N VAL A 14 21.32 -1.02 20.28
CA VAL A 14 21.40 -1.25 18.83
C VAL A 14 22.84 -1.51 18.39
N SER A 15 23.81 -0.76 18.92
CA SER A 15 25.23 -1.04 18.66
C SER A 15 25.61 -2.46 19.06
N ALA A 16 25.18 -2.90 20.26
CA ALA A 16 25.40 -4.25 20.74
C ALA A 16 24.75 -5.29 19.82
N TYR A 17 23.50 -5.04 19.43
CA TYR A 17 22.72 -5.95 18.60
C TYR A 17 23.38 -6.18 17.23
N GLU A 18 23.85 -5.11 16.57
CA GLU A 18 24.53 -5.18 15.28
C GLU A 18 25.91 -5.84 15.37
N LEU A 19 26.68 -5.56 16.43
CA LEU A 19 27.97 -6.22 16.68
C LEU A 19 27.78 -7.71 17.01
N ALA A 20 26.75 -8.06 17.78
CA ALA A 20 26.47 -9.44 18.20
C ALA A 20 26.08 -10.32 17.01
N LYS A 21 25.35 -9.77 16.03
CA LYS A 21 25.08 -10.43 14.74
C LYS A 21 26.34 -10.80 13.98
N SER A 22 27.41 -10.02 14.13
CA SER A 22 28.71 -10.29 13.50
C SER A 22 29.62 -11.21 14.32
N GLY A 23 29.17 -11.71 15.48
CA GLY A 23 29.93 -12.63 16.33
C GLY A 23 30.95 -11.97 17.26
N ALA A 24 30.90 -10.65 17.46
CA ALA A 24 31.77 -9.96 18.42
C ALA A 24 31.39 -10.28 19.87
N LYS A 25 32.37 -10.36 20.77
CA LYS A 25 32.15 -10.50 22.22
C LYS A 25 31.88 -9.12 22.82
N ILE A 26 30.72 -8.92 23.42
CA ILE A 26 30.28 -7.59 23.85
C ILE A 26 30.07 -7.56 25.35
N VAL A 27 30.54 -6.48 25.99
CA VAL A 27 30.20 -6.13 27.37
C VAL A 27 29.54 -4.75 27.37
N ILE A 28 28.31 -4.68 27.84
CA ILE A 28 27.55 -3.44 27.98
C ILE A 28 27.61 -2.99 29.45
N TYR A 29 27.96 -1.74 29.67
CA TYR A 29 27.99 -1.09 30.97
C TYR A 29 26.83 -0.10 31.08
N GLU A 30 26.02 -0.23 32.12
CA GLU A 30 24.92 0.67 32.43
C GLU A 30 25.00 1.11 33.88
N LYS A 31 24.88 2.42 34.12
CA LYS A 31 24.98 3.02 35.45
C LYS A 31 23.73 2.73 36.28
N GLU A 32 22.56 2.69 35.64
CA GLU A 32 21.30 2.39 36.29
C GLU A 32 21.14 0.88 36.52
N ASP A 33 20.23 0.49 37.41
CA ASP A 33 19.89 -0.92 37.67
C ASP A 33 19.02 -1.55 36.56
N TYR A 34 18.64 -0.77 35.56
CA TYR A 34 17.86 -1.17 34.39
C TYR A 34 18.49 -0.68 33.07
N ILE A 35 18.14 -1.32 31.96
CA ILE A 35 18.56 -0.94 30.60
C ILE A 35 17.41 -0.27 29.83
N GLY A 36 17.73 0.43 28.74
CA GLY A 36 16.77 1.12 27.87
C GLY A 36 16.87 2.65 27.94
N GLY A 37 17.50 3.20 28.97
CA GLY A 37 17.69 4.65 29.14
C GLY A 37 16.35 5.40 29.22
N HIS A 38 16.05 6.24 28.22
CA HIS A 38 14.78 6.98 28.13
C HIS A 38 13.57 6.08 27.78
N ALA A 39 13.77 4.84 27.33
CA ALA A 39 12.71 3.85 27.20
C ALA A 39 12.36 3.25 28.58
N LYS A 40 11.64 4.05 29.38
CA LYS A 40 11.29 3.72 30.77
C LYS A 40 9.79 3.46 30.91
N THR A 41 9.44 2.26 31.33
CA THR A 41 8.08 1.91 31.75
C THR A 41 8.02 1.81 33.28
N VAL A 42 6.94 2.30 33.88
CA VAL A 42 6.63 2.09 35.30
C VAL A 42 5.23 1.51 35.47
N THR A 43 5.02 0.68 36.49
CA THR A 43 3.70 0.15 36.83
C THR A 43 3.12 0.94 38.00
N VAL A 44 1.97 1.58 37.79
CA VAL A 44 1.23 2.29 38.84
C VAL A 44 -0.20 1.79 38.87
N ASN A 45 -0.68 1.37 40.05
CA ASN A 45 -2.04 0.84 40.23
C ASN A 45 -2.40 -0.29 39.23
N GLY A 46 -1.43 -1.14 38.90
CA GLY A 46 -1.61 -2.23 37.92
C GLY A 46 -1.64 -1.80 36.45
N VAL A 47 -1.29 -0.53 36.15
CA VAL A 47 -1.22 0.01 34.79
C VAL A 47 0.22 0.34 34.44
N ASP A 48 0.71 -0.19 33.31
CA ASP A 48 2.03 0.13 32.79
C ASP A 48 2.02 1.42 31.97
N LEU A 49 2.94 2.33 32.29
CA LEU A 49 3.05 3.69 31.76
C LEU A 49 4.47 3.93 31.22
N ASP A 50 4.60 4.27 29.94
CA ASP A 50 5.85 4.78 29.38
C ASP A 50 6.06 6.24 29.78
N LEU A 51 7.26 6.61 30.22
CA LEU A 51 7.56 7.95 30.72
C LEU A 51 8.54 8.75 29.85
N GLY A 52 9.19 8.12 28.88
CA GLY A 52 10.13 8.78 27.97
C GLY A 52 9.86 8.42 26.50
N PHE A 53 10.26 7.23 26.06
CA PHE A 53 9.89 6.73 24.73
C PHE A 53 8.44 6.25 24.71
N MET A 54 7.53 7.14 24.31
CA MET A 54 6.10 6.83 24.32
C MET A 54 5.52 6.56 22.93
N VAL A 55 6.10 7.17 21.88
CA VAL A 55 5.53 7.17 20.53
C VAL A 55 6.58 7.23 19.42
N PHE A 56 6.19 6.82 18.22
CA PHE A 56 6.97 6.87 16.98
C PHE A 56 6.03 6.83 15.77
N ASN A 57 6.55 6.94 14.55
CA ASN A 57 5.73 6.79 13.34
C ASN A 57 6.56 6.27 12.15
N ARG A 58 5.90 5.72 11.13
CA ARG A 58 6.56 5.09 9.99
C ARG A 58 7.37 6.04 9.10
N VAL A 59 7.13 7.35 9.19
CA VAL A 59 7.79 8.35 8.33
C VAL A 59 9.13 8.78 8.89
N THR A 60 9.15 9.06 10.19
CA THR A 60 10.32 9.65 10.87
C THR A 60 11.12 8.64 11.65
N TYR A 61 10.59 7.42 11.81
CA TYR A 61 11.25 6.29 12.48
C TYR A 61 11.41 5.05 11.58
N PRO A 62 11.81 5.16 10.30
CA PRO A 62 11.84 4.00 9.40
C PRO A 62 12.80 2.89 9.86
N ASN A 63 13.96 3.23 10.44
CA ASN A 63 14.94 2.22 10.89
C ASN A 63 14.45 1.54 12.18
N MET A 64 13.83 2.30 13.09
CA MET A 64 13.19 1.72 14.27
C MET A 64 11.99 0.83 13.93
N MET A 65 11.21 1.17 12.90
CA MET A 65 10.13 0.31 12.42
C MET A 65 10.67 -1.04 11.93
N GLU A 66 11.72 -1.03 11.10
CA GLU A 66 12.37 -2.26 10.64
C GLU A 66 12.94 -3.06 11.82
N PHE A 67 13.56 -2.38 12.78
CA PHE A 67 14.08 -3.00 13.99
C PHE A 67 12.98 -3.68 14.81
N PHE A 68 11.85 -3.00 15.03
CA PHE A 68 10.69 -3.56 15.72
C PHE A 68 10.06 -4.73 14.97
N GLU A 69 9.93 -4.64 13.65
CA GLU A 69 9.43 -5.73 12.81
C GLU A 69 10.37 -6.96 12.90
N SER A 70 11.70 -6.75 12.91
CA SER A 70 12.69 -7.83 13.05
C SER A 70 12.64 -8.53 14.43
N LEU A 71 12.24 -7.81 15.48
CA LEU A 71 12.06 -8.34 16.83
C LEU A 71 10.63 -8.89 17.07
N GLY A 72 9.73 -8.75 16.10
CA GLY A 72 8.31 -9.08 16.24
C GLY A 72 7.61 -8.24 17.31
N VAL A 73 7.98 -6.96 17.46
CA VAL A 73 7.36 -6.04 18.43
C VAL A 73 6.01 -5.57 17.89
N ASP A 74 4.95 -5.82 18.66
CA ASP A 74 3.61 -5.36 18.33
C ASP A 74 3.46 -3.85 18.58
N MET A 75 2.64 -3.20 17.74
CA MET A 75 2.45 -1.75 17.75
C MET A 75 0.96 -1.40 17.66
N LYS A 76 0.56 -0.28 18.26
CA LYS A 76 -0.81 0.24 18.21
C LYS A 76 -0.84 1.70 17.82
N ILE A 77 -1.94 2.15 17.22
CA ILE A 77 -2.20 3.56 16.90
C ILE A 77 -2.16 4.39 18.20
N SER A 78 -1.52 5.56 18.13
CA SER A 78 -1.44 6.55 19.21
C SER A 78 -1.94 7.90 18.71
N ASP A 79 -2.47 8.70 19.62
CA ASP A 79 -2.72 10.12 19.38
C ASP A 79 -1.46 10.94 19.75
N MET A 80 -1.22 12.02 19.01
CA MET A 80 -0.12 12.98 19.26
C MET A 80 -0.62 14.43 19.02
N SER A 81 -1.85 14.70 19.42
CA SER A 81 -2.45 16.03 19.36
C SER A 81 -1.75 17.01 20.29
N PHE A 82 -1.67 18.28 19.88
CA PHE A 82 -1.00 19.34 20.62
C PHE A 82 -1.99 20.42 21.05
N SER A 83 -1.72 21.10 22.16
CA SER A 83 -2.47 22.29 22.56
C SER A 83 -1.57 23.34 23.19
N VAL A 84 -2.07 24.58 23.16
CA VAL A 84 -1.45 25.74 23.78
C VAL A 84 -2.48 26.36 24.71
N SER A 85 -2.07 26.67 25.94
CA SER A 85 -2.86 27.41 26.93
C SER A 85 -1.96 28.45 27.59
N LEU A 86 -1.98 29.68 27.08
CA LEU A 86 -1.22 30.80 27.64
C LEU A 86 -1.98 31.49 28.77
N ASP A 87 -1.25 32.04 29.73
CA ASP A 87 -1.78 32.83 30.85
C ASP A 87 -2.94 32.12 31.57
N LYS A 88 -2.78 30.82 31.87
CA LYS A 88 -3.81 29.98 32.50
C LYS A 88 -5.14 29.97 31.74
N GLY A 89 -5.07 30.02 30.40
CA GLY A 89 -6.22 30.02 29.50
C GLY A 89 -6.87 31.40 29.28
N HIS A 90 -6.34 32.47 29.89
CA HIS A 90 -6.85 33.84 29.70
C HIS A 90 -6.33 34.50 28.43
N GLY A 91 -5.09 34.16 28.02
CA GLY A 91 -4.47 34.62 26.79
C GLY A 91 -5.02 33.88 25.58
N CYS A 92 -4.16 33.16 24.88
CA CYS A 92 -4.52 32.30 23.74
C CYS A 92 -4.64 30.84 24.19
N GLU A 93 -5.75 30.19 23.85
CA GLU A 93 -5.96 28.77 24.11
C GLU A 93 -6.61 28.06 22.91
N TRP A 94 -5.94 27.03 22.39
CA TRP A 94 -6.38 26.21 21.24
C TRP A 94 -5.75 24.81 21.28
N GLY A 95 -6.39 23.83 20.63
CA GLY A 95 -5.89 22.46 20.54
C GLY A 95 -6.22 21.77 19.22
N SER A 96 -5.43 20.76 18.85
CA SER A 96 -5.56 20.07 17.55
C SER A 96 -6.39 18.78 17.59
N ARG A 97 -6.74 18.27 18.78
CA ARG A 97 -7.40 16.95 18.92
C ARG A 97 -8.82 16.91 18.37
N ASN A 98 -9.66 17.87 18.77
CA ASN A 98 -11.10 17.84 18.51
C ASN A 98 -11.49 18.65 17.25
N GLY A 99 -10.59 18.74 16.28
CA GLY A 99 -10.79 19.49 15.03
C GLY A 99 -11.17 20.95 15.28
N ILE A 100 -12.24 21.43 14.65
CA ILE A 100 -12.72 22.81 14.74
C ILE A 100 -13.04 23.20 16.20
N SER A 101 -13.60 22.27 16.99
CA SER A 101 -13.96 22.57 18.39
C SER A 101 -12.73 22.76 19.28
N GLY A 102 -11.62 22.09 18.98
CA GLY A 102 -10.35 22.30 19.65
C GLY A 102 -9.66 23.58 19.18
N LEU A 103 -9.66 23.84 17.87
CA LEU A 103 -9.03 25.04 17.29
C LEU A 103 -9.68 26.33 17.81
N PHE A 104 -11.00 26.31 17.97
CA PHE A 104 -11.78 27.40 18.54
C PHE A 104 -12.28 27.09 19.95
N ALA A 105 -11.45 26.43 20.77
CA ALA A 105 -11.76 26.19 22.19
C ALA A 105 -12.19 27.51 22.86
N GLN A 106 -11.43 28.58 22.64
CA GLN A 106 -11.90 29.94 22.89
C GLN A 106 -12.78 30.44 21.74
N LYS A 107 -14.11 30.39 21.89
CA LYS A 107 -15.07 30.83 20.85
C LYS A 107 -14.85 32.26 20.34
N LYS A 108 -14.31 33.16 21.19
CA LYS A 108 -13.93 34.53 20.80
C LYS A 108 -12.94 34.58 19.62
N ASN A 109 -12.13 33.53 19.44
CA ASN A 109 -11.12 33.47 18.38
C ASN A 109 -11.72 33.32 16.98
N VAL A 110 -12.99 32.91 16.86
CA VAL A 110 -13.71 32.86 15.57
C VAL A 110 -13.79 34.25 14.94
N LEU A 111 -13.92 35.29 15.77
CA LEU A 111 -14.04 36.69 15.32
C LEU A 111 -12.75 37.50 15.52
N ASN A 112 -11.67 36.89 16.01
CA ASN A 112 -10.42 37.57 16.31
C ASN A 112 -9.52 37.65 15.06
N PRO A 113 -9.29 38.83 14.46
CA PRO A 113 -8.48 38.95 13.25
C PRO A 113 -7.02 38.54 13.46
N TYR A 114 -6.45 38.74 14.66
CA TYR A 114 -5.09 38.33 14.99
C TYR A 114 -4.95 36.81 15.03
N PHE A 115 -5.97 36.09 15.51
CA PHE A 115 -5.98 34.63 15.50
C PHE A 115 -6.01 34.10 14.05
N TRP A 116 -6.84 34.68 13.18
CA TRP A 116 -6.84 34.34 11.76
C TRP A 116 -5.55 34.71 11.04
N GLN A 117 -4.89 35.80 11.43
CA GLN A 117 -3.55 36.14 10.94
C GLN A 117 -2.56 35.02 11.29
N MET A 118 -2.54 34.56 12.55
CA MET A 118 -1.70 33.42 12.96
C MET A 118 -1.99 32.17 12.11
N ILE A 119 -3.25 31.82 11.85
CA ILE A 119 -3.59 30.67 11.00
C ILE A 119 -3.05 30.83 9.57
N ARG A 120 -3.15 32.03 8.98
CA ARG A 120 -2.58 32.31 7.66
C ARG A 120 -1.05 32.23 7.67
N GLU A 121 -0.43 32.74 8.73
CA GLU A 121 1.02 32.68 8.94
C GLU A 121 1.52 31.24 9.09
N ILE A 122 0.77 30.33 9.73
CA ILE A 122 1.11 28.90 9.76
C ILE A 122 1.17 28.30 8.34
N ILE A 123 0.23 28.68 7.47
CA ILE A 123 0.22 28.23 6.07
C ILE A 123 1.40 28.84 5.29
N ARG A 124 1.67 30.13 5.47
CA ARG A 124 2.83 30.83 4.86
C ARG A 124 4.15 30.21 5.31
N PHE A 125 4.28 29.92 6.61
CA PHE A 125 5.48 29.34 7.21
C PHE A 125 5.89 28.03 6.56
N LYS A 126 4.92 27.19 6.17
CA LYS A 126 5.23 25.97 5.42
C LYS A 126 5.98 26.29 4.11
N GLN A 127 5.51 27.28 3.35
CA GLN A 127 6.10 27.61 2.06
C GLN A 127 7.49 28.23 2.23
N ASP A 128 7.62 29.20 3.15
CA ASP A 128 8.88 29.87 3.44
C ASP A 128 9.95 28.85 3.88
N VAL A 129 9.58 27.89 4.75
CA VAL A 129 10.48 26.82 5.20
C VAL A 129 10.93 25.92 4.06
N ILE A 130 10.03 25.53 3.15
CA ILE A 130 10.39 24.69 2.01
C ILE A 130 11.38 25.44 1.12
N SER A 131 11.08 26.69 0.76
CA SER A 131 11.95 27.51 -0.09
C SER A 131 13.32 27.76 0.56
N TYR A 132 13.36 28.05 1.86
CA TYR A 132 14.60 28.21 2.62
C TYR A 132 15.49 26.97 2.58
N LEU A 133 14.91 25.79 2.82
CA LEU A 133 15.67 24.54 2.82
C LEU A 133 16.11 24.15 1.41
N GLU A 134 15.28 24.40 0.38
CA GLU A 134 15.66 24.16 -1.02
C GLU A 134 16.84 25.05 -1.44
N GLU A 135 16.88 26.30 -1.01
CA GLU A 135 18.01 27.20 -1.28
C GLU A 135 19.31 26.67 -0.65
N LEU A 136 19.27 26.23 0.60
CA LEU A 136 20.43 25.67 1.31
C LEU A 136 20.83 24.27 0.81
N ASP A 137 19.88 23.46 0.36
CA ASP A 137 20.14 22.13 -0.19
C ASP A 137 20.78 22.26 -1.60
N ASN A 138 20.43 23.29 -2.38
CA ASN A 138 21.00 23.57 -3.70
C ASN A 138 22.34 24.32 -3.67
N ASN A 139 22.66 24.99 -2.56
CA ASN A 139 23.88 25.77 -2.40
C ASN A 139 24.64 25.32 -1.13
N PRO A 140 25.38 24.20 -1.20
CA PRO A 140 26.02 23.60 -0.02
C PRO A 140 27.11 24.46 0.62
N ASP A 141 27.64 25.45 -0.11
CA ASP A 141 28.65 26.39 0.38
C ASP A 141 28.07 27.52 1.27
N ILE A 142 26.74 27.66 1.33
CA ILE A 142 26.10 28.64 2.21
C ILE A 142 26.25 28.19 3.67
N ASP A 143 26.76 29.11 4.48
CA ASP A 143 26.92 28.90 5.92
C ASP A 143 25.55 28.77 6.63
N ARG A 144 25.38 27.70 7.41
CA ARG A 144 24.11 27.34 8.07
C ARG A 144 24.01 27.89 9.49
N ASN A 145 24.61 29.05 9.72
CA ASN A 145 24.74 29.69 11.02
C ASN A 145 23.56 30.58 11.42
N GLU A 146 22.55 30.70 10.56
CA GLU A 146 21.35 31.48 10.86
C GLU A 146 20.57 30.89 12.06
N THR A 147 20.11 31.78 12.93
CA THR A 147 19.25 31.41 14.06
C THR A 147 17.78 31.44 13.67
N LEU A 148 16.95 30.66 14.37
CA LEU A 148 15.50 30.66 14.16
C LEU A 148 14.91 32.06 14.35
N GLY A 149 15.40 32.83 15.33
CA GLY A 149 14.98 34.21 15.55
C GLY A 149 15.23 35.12 14.35
N HIS A 150 16.40 35.00 13.69
CA HIS A 150 16.71 35.77 12.50
C HIS A 150 15.77 35.43 11.34
N PHE A 151 15.53 34.13 11.10
CA PHE A 151 14.60 33.66 10.08
C PHE A 151 13.18 34.22 10.28
N ILE A 152 12.70 34.18 11.53
CA ILE A 152 11.35 34.66 11.87
C ILE A 152 11.23 36.18 11.72
N GLN A 153 12.29 36.93 12.08
CA GLN A 153 12.33 38.38 11.94
C GLN A 153 12.40 38.80 10.47
N SER A 154 13.22 38.14 9.64
CA SER A 154 13.40 38.48 8.23
C SER A 154 12.13 38.28 7.39
N HIS A 155 11.27 37.35 7.79
CA HIS A 155 10.00 37.05 7.12
C HIS A 155 8.78 37.77 7.73
N GLY A 156 8.98 38.59 8.78
CA GLY A 156 7.92 39.42 9.37
C GLY A 156 6.76 38.61 9.96
N TYR A 157 7.05 37.59 10.77
CA TYR A 157 6.02 36.82 11.48
C TYR A 157 5.52 37.52 12.74
N SER A 158 4.20 37.49 12.97
CA SER A 158 3.58 38.15 14.13
C SER A 158 4.03 37.56 15.47
N GLU A 159 3.98 38.39 16.52
CA GLU A 159 4.27 37.97 17.89
C GLU A 159 3.32 36.84 18.36
N LEU A 160 2.05 36.89 17.94
CA LEU A 160 1.08 35.86 18.30
C LEU A 160 1.44 34.51 17.68
N PHE A 161 1.87 34.47 16.42
CA PHE A 161 2.39 33.25 15.79
C PHE A 161 3.60 32.69 16.53
N GLN A 162 4.53 33.54 16.93
CA GLN A 162 5.70 33.13 17.70
C GLN A 162 5.27 32.53 19.05
N LYS A 163 4.49 33.27 19.86
CA LYS A 163 4.13 32.90 21.24
C LYS A 163 3.09 31.79 21.35
N ALA A 164 2.17 31.67 20.38
CA ALA A 164 1.04 30.75 20.45
C ALA A 164 1.13 29.58 19.46
N TYR A 165 2.18 29.49 18.62
CA TYR A 165 2.40 28.36 17.72
C TYR A 165 3.85 27.86 17.72
N LEU A 166 4.80 28.67 17.23
CA LEU A 166 6.17 28.20 16.98
C LEU A 166 6.94 27.89 18.26
N VAL A 167 6.99 28.86 19.18
CA VAL A 167 7.70 28.70 20.45
C VAL A 167 7.11 27.57 21.30
N PRO A 168 5.78 27.47 21.47
CA PRO A 168 5.19 26.34 22.18
C PRO A 168 5.59 24.97 21.62
N ILE A 169 5.61 24.80 20.29
CA ILE A 169 6.00 23.54 19.64
C ILE A 169 7.48 23.25 19.92
N CYS A 170 8.38 24.19 19.64
CA CYS A 170 9.81 24.00 19.83
C CYS A 170 10.17 23.78 21.31
N ALA A 171 9.64 24.62 22.20
CA ALA A 171 9.89 24.53 23.63
C ALA A 171 9.42 23.17 24.19
N SER A 172 8.28 22.65 23.71
CA SER A 172 7.77 21.36 24.15
C SER A 172 8.57 20.17 23.63
N ILE A 173 9.07 20.24 22.40
CA ILE A 173 9.87 19.16 21.80
C ILE A 173 11.24 19.04 22.47
N TRP A 174 11.95 20.17 22.61
CA TRP A 174 13.33 20.18 23.13
C TRP A 174 13.40 20.51 24.64
N SER A 175 12.25 20.56 25.32
CA SER A 175 12.13 20.83 26.76
C SER A 175 12.96 22.04 27.22
N CYS A 176 12.97 23.09 26.41
CA CYS A 176 13.82 24.27 26.58
C CYS A 176 12.99 25.51 26.96
N PRO A 177 13.58 26.49 27.67
CA PRO A 177 12.92 27.76 27.93
C PRO A 177 12.51 28.48 26.63
N SER A 178 11.33 29.11 26.64
CA SER A 178 10.82 29.87 25.49
C SER A 178 11.80 30.92 24.96
N ASP A 179 12.55 31.59 25.84
CA ASP A 179 13.52 32.62 25.48
C ASP A 179 14.74 32.03 24.73
N GLY A 180 15.04 30.74 24.92
CA GLY A 180 16.13 30.04 24.25
C GLY A 180 15.79 29.55 22.84
N VAL A 181 14.49 29.40 22.51
CA VAL A 181 14.04 28.84 21.23
C VAL A 181 14.53 29.66 20.04
N MET A 182 14.55 30.99 20.17
CA MET A 182 14.99 31.87 19.08
C MET A 182 16.49 31.75 18.77
N GLY A 183 17.29 31.21 19.70
CA GLY A 183 18.72 30.94 19.50
C GLY A 183 19.03 29.61 18.82
N PHE A 184 18.02 28.81 18.48
CA PHE A 184 18.20 27.53 17.80
C PHE A 184 18.71 27.70 16.37
N SER A 185 19.36 26.68 15.83
CA SER A 185 19.72 26.64 14.41
C SER A 185 18.46 26.64 13.54
N ALA A 186 18.30 27.64 12.67
CA ALA A 186 17.19 27.67 11.73
C ALA A 186 17.19 26.41 10.86
N TYR A 187 18.33 26.06 10.26
CA TYR A 187 18.47 24.86 9.44
C TYR A 187 18.00 23.59 10.14
N SER A 188 18.45 23.35 11.38
CA SER A 188 18.09 22.14 12.13
C SER A 188 16.59 22.08 12.44
N ILE A 189 16.02 23.16 13.02
CA ILE A 189 14.61 23.19 13.43
C ILE A 189 13.68 23.14 12.22
N LEU A 190 13.97 23.89 11.17
CA LEU A 190 13.15 23.92 9.97
C LEU A 190 13.20 22.58 9.22
N SER A 191 14.38 21.94 9.15
CA SER A 191 14.51 20.58 8.63
C SER A 191 13.71 19.58 9.46
N PHE A 192 13.73 19.69 10.79
CA PHE A 192 12.91 18.87 11.67
C PHE A 192 11.42 19.04 11.36
N CYS A 193 10.94 20.28 11.25
CA CYS A 193 9.55 20.59 10.93
C CYS A 193 9.11 20.04 9.57
N ARG A 194 9.96 20.14 8.53
CA ARG A 194 9.75 19.53 7.20
C ARG A 194 9.63 18.02 7.32
N ASN A 195 10.59 17.38 7.96
CA ASN A 195 10.70 15.92 8.06
C ASN A 195 9.61 15.28 8.94
N HIS A 196 9.14 15.99 9.97
CA HIS A 196 8.11 15.52 10.91
C HIS A 196 6.71 16.00 10.57
N HIS A 197 6.53 16.65 9.41
CA HIS A 197 5.24 17.16 8.96
C HIS A 197 4.55 18.05 10.00
N LEU A 198 5.33 18.84 10.73
CA LEU A 198 4.82 19.81 11.72
C LEU A 198 4.39 21.13 11.07
N LEU A 199 4.66 21.31 9.78
CA LEU A 199 4.27 22.48 8.98
C LEU A 199 2.80 22.46 8.53
N GLN A 200 2.03 21.41 8.85
CA GLN A 200 0.64 21.26 8.42
C GLN A 200 -0.32 21.13 9.61
N LEU A 201 -1.47 21.80 9.49
CA LEU A 201 -2.55 21.77 10.48
C LEU A 201 -3.31 20.44 10.48
N PHE A 202 -3.39 19.78 9.32
CA PHE A 202 -4.11 18.52 9.12
C PHE A 202 -3.23 17.50 8.38
N GLY A 203 -3.62 16.22 8.43
CA GLY A 203 -2.95 15.15 7.68
C GLY A 203 -1.58 14.75 8.22
N ARG A 204 -1.32 14.95 9.52
CA ARG A 204 -0.07 14.51 10.17
C ARG A 204 0.09 12.98 10.10
N PRO A 205 1.32 12.46 10.09
CA PRO A 205 1.57 11.02 10.10
C PRO A 205 0.84 10.31 11.22
N GLN A 206 0.41 9.08 10.94
CA GLN A 206 -0.17 8.21 11.96
C GLN A 206 0.88 7.84 13.00
N TRP A 207 0.68 8.29 14.24
CA TRP A 207 1.54 7.93 15.35
C TRP A 207 1.19 6.55 15.88
N LEU A 208 2.21 5.88 16.39
CA LEU A 208 2.20 4.54 16.96
C LEU A 208 2.82 4.56 18.35
N THR A 209 2.45 3.59 19.17
CA THR A 209 3.07 3.27 20.46
C THR A 209 3.31 1.77 20.53
N VAL A 210 4.29 1.34 21.33
CA VAL A 210 4.60 -0.09 21.51
C VAL A 210 3.46 -0.75 22.27
N ARG A 211 2.91 -1.83 21.71
CA ARG A 211 1.92 -2.64 22.42
C ARG A 211 2.63 -3.29 23.60
N TRP A 212 2.09 -3.11 24.81
CA TRP A 212 2.73 -3.54 26.07
C TRP A 212 3.97 -2.73 26.46
N ARG A 213 4.03 -1.46 26.02
CA ARG A 213 5.01 -0.45 26.47
C ARG A 213 6.46 -0.71 26.05
N SER A 214 7.29 0.31 26.20
CA SER A 214 8.66 0.34 25.70
C SER A 214 9.55 -0.76 26.30
N HIS A 215 9.36 -1.17 27.56
CA HIS A 215 10.13 -2.25 28.16
C HIS A 215 10.02 -3.58 27.38
N THR A 216 8.92 -3.81 26.65
CA THR A 216 8.73 -5.03 25.85
C THR A 216 9.81 -5.18 24.78
N TYR A 217 10.12 -4.13 24.02
CA TYR A 217 11.18 -4.24 23.01
C TYR A 217 12.56 -4.31 23.66
N VAL A 218 12.77 -3.57 24.76
CA VAL A 218 14.03 -3.58 25.51
C VAL A 218 14.35 -4.99 26.00
N ASN A 219 13.36 -5.69 26.58
CA ASN A 219 13.50 -7.08 27.02
C ASN A 219 13.78 -8.02 25.85
N LYS A 220 13.11 -7.87 24.71
CA LYS A 220 13.40 -8.68 23.52
C LYS A 220 14.84 -8.50 23.02
N VAL A 221 15.35 -7.28 23.04
CA VAL A 221 16.75 -7.01 22.68
C VAL A 221 17.69 -7.64 23.70
N LYS A 222 17.40 -7.49 25.00
CA LYS A 222 18.16 -8.14 26.07
C LYS A 222 18.27 -9.64 25.87
N ASP A 223 17.14 -10.32 25.68
CA ASP A 223 17.07 -11.77 25.47
C ASP A 223 17.90 -12.20 24.27
N GLU A 224 17.86 -11.44 23.17
CA GLU A 224 18.63 -11.74 21.96
C GLU A 224 20.14 -11.52 22.14
N LEU A 225 20.53 -10.49 22.90
CA LEU A 225 21.94 -10.23 23.24
C LEU A 225 22.49 -11.33 24.17
N GLU A 226 21.74 -11.72 25.20
CA GLU A 226 22.13 -12.79 26.12
C GLU A 226 22.26 -14.13 25.42
N LYS A 227 21.32 -14.48 24.51
CA LYS A 227 21.40 -15.68 23.65
C LYS A 227 22.67 -15.72 22.80
N ARG A 228 23.19 -14.55 22.41
CA ARG A 228 24.44 -14.40 21.63
C ARG A 228 25.69 -14.31 22.50
N GLY A 229 25.55 -14.46 23.82
CA GLY A 229 26.67 -14.46 24.77
C GLY A 229 27.19 -13.07 25.13
N CYS A 230 26.41 -12.01 24.91
CA CYS A 230 26.75 -10.67 25.39
C CYS A 230 26.60 -10.59 26.91
N GLN A 231 27.48 -9.84 27.57
CA GLN A 231 27.38 -9.55 29.00
C GLN A 231 26.78 -8.16 29.20
N ILE A 232 25.78 -8.05 30.08
CA ILE A 232 25.13 -6.79 30.42
C ILE A 232 25.36 -6.53 31.91
N ARG A 233 26.07 -5.46 32.24
CA ARG A 233 26.41 -5.05 33.61
C ARG A 233 25.63 -3.80 33.98
N THR A 234 24.50 -3.98 34.67
CA THR A 234 23.71 -2.89 35.27
C THR A 234 24.29 -2.49 36.63
N GLY A 235 24.02 -1.26 37.08
CA GLY A 235 24.60 -0.70 38.30
C GLY A 235 26.13 -0.51 38.25
N CYS A 236 26.77 -0.59 37.06
CA CYS A 236 28.21 -0.37 36.87
C CYS A 236 28.42 0.98 36.20
N GLU A 237 28.60 2.03 37.01
CA GLU A 237 28.97 3.34 36.50
C GLU A 237 30.45 3.36 36.07
N VAL A 238 30.68 3.61 34.79
CA VAL A 238 32.02 3.83 34.21
C VAL A 238 32.50 5.23 34.59
N ASN A 239 33.67 5.31 35.22
CA ASN A 239 34.26 6.58 35.63
C ASN A 239 35.36 7.07 34.67
N SER A 240 36.02 6.16 33.95
CA SER A 240 37.07 6.50 33.01
C SER A 240 37.16 5.52 31.85
N VAL A 241 37.45 6.06 30.67
CA VAL A 241 37.78 5.31 29.45
C VAL A 241 39.08 5.88 28.88
N SER A 242 40.09 5.03 28.76
CA SER A 242 41.41 5.39 28.25
C SER A 242 41.89 4.42 27.17
N THR A 243 42.84 4.86 26.34
CA THR A 243 43.38 4.05 25.24
C THR A 243 44.88 3.90 25.35
N ASN A 244 45.40 2.69 25.23
CA ASN A 244 46.82 2.37 25.20
C ASN A 244 47.14 1.39 24.05
N GLU A 245 48.38 0.89 23.98
CA GLU A 245 48.80 -0.07 22.95
C GLU A 245 48.06 -1.42 23.03
N GLU A 246 47.51 -1.77 24.19
CA GLU A 246 46.75 -3.02 24.44
C GLU A 246 45.25 -2.89 24.10
N GLY A 247 44.75 -1.68 23.88
CA GLY A 247 43.36 -1.41 23.50
C GLY A 247 42.69 -0.31 24.34
N CYS A 248 41.37 -0.40 24.47
CA CYS A 248 40.55 0.49 25.29
C CYS A 248 40.39 -0.08 26.71
N THR A 249 40.85 0.65 27.72
CA THR A 249 40.63 0.32 29.14
C THR A 249 39.37 1.03 29.64
N VAL A 250 38.44 0.26 30.20
CA VAL A 250 37.21 0.77 30.84
C VAL A 250 37.29 0.50 32.33
N ALA A 251 37.17 1.55 33.15
CA ALA A 251 37.16 1.44 34.61
C ALA A 251 35.79 1.83 35.19
N CYS A 252 35.23 0.97 36.05
CA CYS A 252 34.03 1.27 36.83
C CYS A 252 34.38 1.89 38.19
N THR A 253 33.37 2.52 38.79
CA THR A 253 33.45 3.19 40.10
C THR A 253 33.74 2.23 41.26
N ASP A 254 33.41 0.95 41.09
CA ASP A 254 33.73 -0.14 42.04
C ASP A 254 35.21 -0.57 42.03
N GLY A 255 36.03 0.04 41.17
CA GLY A 255 37.45 -0.26 41.01
C GLY A 255 37.76 -1.35 40.00
N SER A 256 36.75 -1.99 39.38
CA SER A 256 36.96 -2.96 38.32
C SER A 256 37.50 -2.30 37.05
N LYS A 257 38.39 -3.03 36.34
CA LYS A 257 39.03 -2.57 35.10
C LYS A 257 39.10 -3.71 34.09
N ASP A 258 38.67 -3.44 32.86
CA ASP A 258 38.67 -4.40 31.77
C ASP A 258 39.26 -3.77 30.50
N ILE A 259 39.96 -4.58 29.70
CA ILE A 259 40.54 -4.17 28.41
C ILE A 259 39.73 -4.76 27.25
N TYR A 260 39.59 -3.96 26.19
CA TYR A 260 38.79 -4.23 25.00
C TYR A 260 39.52 -3.81 23.72
N ASP A 261 39.22 -4.49 22.60
CA ASP A 261 39.78 -4.16 21.28
C ASP A 261 39.21 -2.82 20.74
N GLY A 262 38.05 -2.40 21.25
CA GLY A 262 37.41 -1.14 20.92
C GLY A 262 36.30 -0.79 21.90
N CYS A 263 35.91 0.48 21.92
CA CYS A 263 34.88 1.00 22.81
C CYS A 263 33.86 1.85 22.04
N ILE A 264 32.57 1.67 22.33
CA ILE A 264 31.49 2.53 21.86
C ILE A 264 30.93 3.31 23.05
N MET A 265 31.07 4.62 23.01
CA MET A 265 30.48 5.56 23.97
C MET A 265 29.05 5.88 23.55
N ALA A 266 28.08 5.27 24.22
CA ALA A 266 26.64 5.41 23.99
C ALA A 266 25.94 6.25 25.08
N ALA A 267 26.69 7.16 25.72
CA ALA A 267 26.23 8.07 26.77
C ALA A 267 26.05 9.50 26.23
N HIS A 268 25.49 10.41 27.04
CA HIS A 268 25.42 11.82 26.66
C HIS A 268 26.82 12.41 26.46
N ALA A 269 26.96 13.41 25.58
CA ALA A 269 28.25 14.00 25.25
C ALA A 269 29.01 14.59 26.47
N PRO A 270 28.35 15.30 27.44
CA PRO A 270 29.03 15.75 28.65
C PRO A 270 29.52 14.61 29.54
N ASP A 271 28.73 13.54 29.67
CA ASP A 271 29.12 12.34 30.44
C ASP A 271 30.31 11.64 29.77
N THR A 272 30.31 11.58 28.44
CA THR A 272 31.43 11.06 27.64
C THR A 272 32.70 11.85 27.86
N LEU A 273 32.65 13.19 27.79
CA LEU A 273 33.81 14.03 28.08
C LEU A 273 34.33 13.86 29.51
N ARG A 274 33.43 13.70 30.49
CA ARG A 274 33.82 13.41 31.87
C ARG A 274 34.55 12.08 31.98
N MET A 275 34.08 11.04 31.29
CA MET A 275 34.73 9.71 31.27
C MET A 275 36.07 9.71 30.52
N LEU A 276 36.23 10.50 29.46
CA LEU A 276 37.52 10.64 28.77
C LEU A 276 38.53 11.48 29.59
N GLY A 277 38.03 12.42 30.40
CA GLY A 277 38.84 13.23 31.31
C GLY A 277 39.99 13.94 30.59
N LYS A 278 41.21 13.78 31.12
CA LYS A 278 42.42 14.43 30.58
C LYS A 278 42.91 13.80 29.26
N GLU A 279 42.41 12.63 28.89
CA GLU A 279 42.81 11.95 27.65
C GLU A 279 42.00 12.41 26.44
N ALA A 280 40.91 13.16 26.65
CA ALA A 280 40.13 13.76 25.58
C ALA A 280 41.03 14.65 24.71
N THR A 281 41.04 14.37 23.41
CA THR A 281 41.74 15.21 22.44
C THR A 281 41.09 16.57 22.32
N PHE A 282 41.80 17.52 21.69
CA PHE A 282 41.26 18.84 21.38
C PHE A 282 39.98 18.73 20.52
N ASP A 283 39.99 17.90 19.48
CA ASP A 283 38.84 17.73 18.58
C ASP A 283 37.66 17.08 19.32
N GLU A 284 37.89 16.04 20.12
CA GLU A 284 36.83 15.42 20.93
C GLU A 284 36.21 16.43 21.91
N THR A 285 37.04 17.21 22.61
CA THR A 285 36.57 18.25 23.55
C THR A 285 35.73 19.31 22.84
N ARG A 286 36.20 19.80 21.70
CA ARG A 286 35.54 20.84 20.91
C ARG A 286 34.21 20.36 20.32
N ILE A 287 34.19 19.18 19.71
CA ILE A 287 33.02 18.63 19.02
C ILE A 287 31.99 18.14 20.04
N LEU A 288 32.37 17.29 21.00
CA LEU A 288 31.43 16.78 22.00
C LEU A 288 30.95 17.89 22.95
N GLY A 289 31.79 18.89 23.22
CA GLY A 289 31.45 20.03 24.07
C GLY A 289 30.42 20.99 23.45
N ALA A 290 30.17 20.90 22.14
CA ALA A 290 29.13 21.69 21.48
C ALA A 290 27.71 21.18 21.77
N PHE A 291 27.56 19.92 22.18
CA PHE A 291 26.26 19.32 22.51
C PHE A 291 25.87 19.64 23.95
N GLN A 292 25.12 20.73 24.12
CA GLN A 292 24.63 21.21 25.41
C GLN A 292 23.29 20.56 25.78
N TYR A 293 23.01 20.48 27.08
CA TYR A 293 21.80 19.83 27.62
C TYR A 293 21.08 20.74 28.60
N VAL A 294 19.75 20.72 28.58
CA VAL A 294 18.88 21.35 29.59
C VAL A 294 18.23 20.27 30.43
N TYR A 295 18.33 20.41 31.75
CA TYR A 295 17.72 19.48 32.70
C TYR A 295 16.35 19.96 33.14
N SER A 296 15.35 19.09 33.03
CA SER A 296 13.98 19.34 33.46
C SER A 296 13.60 18.42 34.61
N ASP A 297 12.86 18.97 35.57
CA ASP A 297 12.20 18.19 36.61
C ASP A 297 10.87 17.68 36.07
N ILE A 298 10.65 16.36 36.15
CA ILE A 298 9.50 15.70 35.56
C ILE A 298 8.72 14.96 36.64
N PHE A 299 7.39 15.08 36.57
CA PHE A 299 6.46 14.53 37.56
C PHE A 299 5.43 13.65 36.86
N LEU A 300 5.24 12.42 37.34
CA LEU A 300 4.06 11.60 37.05
C LEU A 300 3.02 11.87 38.14
N HIS A 301 1.80 12.25 37.78
CA HIS A 301 0.75 12.63 38.72
C HIS A 301 -0.66 12.46 38.14
N CYS A 302 -1.68 12.77 38.96
CA CYS A 302 -3.09 12.78 38.56
C CYS A 302 -3.78 14.15 38.64
N ASP A 303 -3.02 15.22 38.88
CA ASP A 303 -3.49 16.61 38.88
C ASP A 303 -4.05 17.07 37.52
N GLN A 304 -5.34 17.43 37.48
CA GLN A 304 -6.02 17.99 36.30
C GLN A 304 -5.81 19.49 36.13
N THR A 305 -5.38 20.20 37.17
CA THR A 305 -5.16 21.66 37.11
C THR A 305 -3.99 22.03 36.20
N LEU A 306 -3.15 21.06 35.86
CA LEU A 306 -2.05 21.14 34.90
C LEU A 306 -2.47 20.70 33.49
N LEU A 307 -3.76 20.75 33.15
CA LEU A 307 -4.27 20.65 31.78
C LEU A 307 -4.85 22.02 31.35
N PRO A 308 -5.09 22.25 30.04
CA PRO A 308 -5.74 23.46 29.57
C PRO A 308 -7.05 23.71 30.31
N ARG A 309 -7.39 24.97 30.55
CA ARG A 309 -8.59 25.35 31.30
C ARG A 309 -9.85 24.89 30.56
N ASN A 310 -9.84 25.00 29.24
CA ASN A 310 -10.92 24.50 28.41
C ASN A 310 -10.66 23.05 28.00
N SER A 311 -11.53 22.14 28.42
CA SER A 311 -11.46 20.71 28.07
C SER A 311 -11.56 20.44 26.57
N ALA A 312 -12.14 21.35 25.78
CA ALA A 312 -12.13 21.25 24.32
C ALA A 312 -10.72 21.34 23.72
N ALA A 313 -9.79 22.01 24.41
CA ALA A 313 -8.38 22.12 24.02
C ALA A 313 -7.51 20.97 24.54
N TRP A 314 -8.03 20.03 25.34
CA TRP A 314 -7.23 18.92 25.85
C TRP A 314 -6.69 18.06 24.71
N SER A 315 -5.38 17.89 24.75
CA SER A 315 -4.58 17.21 23.74
C SER A 315 -3.60 16.24 24.42
N SER A 316 -2.90 15.42 23.63
CA SER A 316 -1.91 14.46 24.16
C SER A 316 -0.72 15.16 24.85
N TRP A 317 -0.34 16.35 24.40
CA TRP A 317 0.68 17.19 25.03
C TRP A 317 0.20 18.64 25.01
N ASN A 318 0.28 19.28 26.18
CA ASN A 318 -0.39 20.55 26.46
C ASN A 318 0.65 21.55 26.99
N PHE A 319 0.93 22.58 26.19
CA PHE A 319 1.85 23.64 26.57
C PHE A 319 1.13 24.66 27.46
N LEU A 320 1.68 24.91 28.65
CA LEU A 320 1.08 25.80 29.66
C LEU A 320 1.85 27.12 29.85
N GLY A 321 2.88 27.37 29.04
CA GLY A 321 3.72 28.57 29.11
C GLY A 321 5.11 28.32 29.72
N THR A 322 5.80 29.42 30.01
CA THR A 322 7.08 29.41 30.73
C THR A 322 6.85 29.78 32.19
N MET A 323 7.31 28.94 33.11
CA MET A 323 7.22 29.14 34.56
C MET A 323 8.63 29.17 35.14
N ASN A 324 9.00 30.24 35.85
CA ASN A 324 10.33 30.41 36.46
C ASN A 324 11.49 30.20 35.46
N GLY A 325 11.34 30.70 34.23
CA GLY A 325 12.36 30.56 33.17
C GLY A 325 12.49 29.14 32.61
N ARG A 326 11.53 28.23 32.86
CA ARG A 326 11.49 26.88 32.29
C ARG A 326 10.15 26.61 31.61
N VAL A 327 10.14 25.74 30.61
CA VAL A 327 8.90 25.38 29.93
C VAL A 327 8.06 24.42 30.78
N CYS A 328 6.75 24.69 30.84
CA CYS A 328 5.78 23.81 31.49
C CYS A 328 4.92 23.12 30.43
N VAL A 329 5.03 21.79 30.34
CA VAL A 329 4.29 20.95 29.39
C VAL A 329 3.74 19.73 30.10
N THR A 330 2.46 19.44 29.87
CA THR A 330 1.78 18.26 30.42
C THR A 330 1.43 17.27 29.32
N TYR A 331 1.96 16.05 29.40
CA TYR A 331 1.59 14.90 28.60
C TYR A 331 0.43 14.16 29.25
N TRP A 332 -0.68 13.99 28.53
CA TRP A 332 -1.83 13.22 28.99
C TRP A 332 -1.72 11.76 28.51
N LEU A 333 -1.24 10.89 29.40
CA LEU A 333 -0.85 9.52 29.05
C LEU A 333 -2.04 8.64 28.65
N ASN A 334 -3.25 8.90 29.16
CA ASN A 334 -4.43 8.09 28.83
C ASN A 334 -4.68 8.00 27.33
N ILE A 335 -4.58 9.13 26.66
CA ILE A 335 -4.84 9.23 25.23
C ILE A 335 -3.63 8.81 24.44
N LEU A 336 -2.45 9.26 24.86
CA LEU A 336 -1.19 8.96 24.20
C LEU A 336 -0.85 7.46 24.24
N GLN A 337 -1.24 6.74 25.30
CA GLN A 337 -0.90 5.33 25.49
C GLN A 337 -2.10 4.38 25.42
N ASN A 338 -3.28 4.89 25.04
CA ASN A 338 -4.55 4.16 24.96
C ASN A 338 -4.93 3.43 26.26
N LEU A 339 -4.92 4.12 27.39
CA LEU A 339 -5.26 3.56 28.71
C LEU A 339 -6.77 3.42 28.93
N GLY A 340 -7.59 3.95 28.03
CA GLY A 340 -9.04 4.02 28.22
C GLY A 340 -9.46 5.11 29.21
N GLU A 341 -10.73 5.09 29.58
CA GLU A 341 -11.28 5.97 30.62
C GLU A 341 -10.86 5.46 32.00
N THR A 342 -10.21 6.33 32.77
CA THR A 342 -9.82 6.09 34.16
C THR A 342 -10.49 7.13 35.05
N GLU A 343 -10.65 6.85 36.35
CA GLU A 343 -11.24 7.81 37.30
C GLU A 343 -10.48 9.14 37.35
N ARG A 344 -9.15 9.10 37.18
CA ARG A 344 -8.27 10.27 37.11
C ARG A 344 -7.26 10.13 35.97
N PRO A 345 -6.86 11.21 35.30
CA PRO A 345 -5.88 11.12 34.22
C PRO A 345 -4.50 10.82 34.79
N TYR A 346 -3.71 10.04 34.06
CA TYR A 346 -2.28 9.94 34.26
C TYR A 346 -1.60 11.03 33.43
N CYS A 347 -0.90 11.93 34.11
CA CYS A 347 -0.22 13.07 33.52
C CYS A 347 1.28 13.00 33.81
N VAL A 348 2.08 13.37 32.81
CA VAL A 348 3.52 13.63 32.98
C VAL A 348 3.77 15.10 32.70
N THR A 349 4.14 15.87 33.72
CA THR A 349 4.40 17.31 33.58
C THR A 349 5.85 17.66 33.81
N LEU A 350 6.41 18.43 32.88
CA LEU A 350 7.75 18.98 32.95
C LEU A 350 7.71 20.36 33.60
N ASN A 351 8.59 20.60 34.55
CA ASN A 351 8.80 21.85 35.27
C ASN A 351 7.49 22.55 35.70
N PRO A 352 6.59 21.85 36.43
CA PRO A 352 5.36 22.48 36.89
C PRO A 352 5.66 23.65 37.85
N PRO A 353 4.81 24.69 37.88
CA PRO A 353 5.03 25.87 38.72
C PRO A 353 4.99 25.58 40.23
N HIS A 354 4.40 24.45 40.62
CA HIS A 354 4.34 23.90 41.96
C HIS A 354 4.37 22.37 41.88
N THR A 355 4.58 21.67 43.00
CA THR A 355 4.47 20.21 43.02
C THR A 355 3.03 19.79 42.73
N PRO A 356 2.78 18.96 41.69
CA PRO A 356 1.43 18.56 41.32
C PRO A 356 0.71 17.80 42.44
N GLU A 357 -0.61 17.98 42.55
CA GLU A 357 -1.42 17.15 43.43
C GLU A 357 -1.40 15.68 42.99
N HIS A 358 -1.41 14.76 43.96
CA HIS A 358 -1.35 13.32 43.68
C HIS A 358 -0.12 12.91 42.84
N THR A 359 1.05 13.46 43.19
CA THR A 359 2.33 13.04 42.60
C THR A 359 2.64 11.58 42.93
N LEU A 360 2.98 10.81 41.92
CA LEU A 360 3.29 9.38 41.97
C LEU A 360 4.80 9.13 41.83
N LEU A 361 5.48 9.90 40.98
CA LEU A 361 6.93 9.79 40.75
C LEU A 361 7.51 11.16 40.37
N LYS A 362 8.75 11.43 40.79
CA LYS A 362 9.54 12.58 40.36
C LYS A 362 10.93 12.13 39.91
N TRP A 363 11.42 12.68 38.80
CA TRP A 363 12.80 12.47 38.36
C TRP A 363 13.30 13.68 37.55
N THR A 364 14.59 13.68 37.19
CA THR A 364 15.20 14.73 36.37
C THR A 364 15.77 14.11 35.09
N THR A 365 15.64 14.79 33.95
CA THR A 365 16.15 14.31 32.66
C THR A 365 16.75 15.45 31.85
N GLY A 366 17.90 15.18 31.23
CA GLY A 366 18.59 16.10 30.33
C GLY A 366 18.10 15.94 28.89
N HIS A 367 17.84 17.06 28.22
CA HIS A 367 17.44 17.11 26.81
C HIS A 367 18.48 17.88 25.99
N PRO A 368 18.90 17.38 24.82
CA PRO A 368 19.88 18.07 24.00
C PRO A 368 19.32 19.37 23.41
N VAL A 369 20.15 20.40 23.35
CA VAL A 369 19.81 21.72 22.82
C VAL A 369 20.23 21.81 21.34
N PRO A 370 19.31 22.07 20.39
CA PRO A 370 19.60 22.17 18.97
C PRO A 370 20.20 23.53 18.58
N SER A 371 21.36 23.87 19.18
CA SER A 371 22.09 25.10 18.90
C SER A 371 22.78 25.05 17.53
N VAL A 372 23.17 26.22 17.01
CA VAL A 372 24.04 26.32 15.82
C VAL A 372 25.34 25.54 16.01
N ALA A 373 25.94 25.64 17.20
CA ALA A 373 27.15 24.91 17.56
C ALA A 373 26.94 23.38 17.50
N ALA A 374 25.82 22.87 18.03
CA ALA A 374 25.49 21.45 17.97
C ALA A 374 25.28 20.98 16.52
N SER A 375 24.57 21.76 15.69
CA SER A 375 24.36 21.44 14.28
C SER A 375 25.68 21.34 13.50
N LYS A 376 26.62 22.27 13.75
CA LYS A 376 27.96 22.24 13.15
C LYS A 376 28.78 21.05 13.65
N ALA A 377 28.78 20.80 14.95
CA ALA A 377 29.48 19.66 15.55
C ALA A 377 28.97 18.33 14.99
N SER A 378 27.66 18.18 14.74
CA SER A 378 27.10 16.99 14.09
C SER A 378 27.71 16.71 12.71
N SER A 379 27.96 17.75 11.90
CA SER A 379 28.62 17.58 10.59
C SER A 379 30.11 17.25 10.70
N GLU A 380 30.74 17.51 11.84
CA GLU A 380 32.18 17.28 12.07
C GLU A 380 32.46 15.99 12.84
N LEU A 381 31.44 15.28 13.32
CA LEU A 381 31.59 14.05 14.13
C LEU A 381 32.45 12.97 13.44
N TYR A 382 32.39 12.87 12.11
CA TYR A 382 33.23 11.92 11.34
C TYR A 382 34.73 12.12 11.59
N GLN A 383 35.14 13.31 12.02
CA GLN A 383 36.54 13.63 12.32
C GLN A 383 37.05 12.93 13.59
N ILE A 384 36.17 12.51 14.50
CA ILE A 384 36.58 11.83 15.76
C ILE A 384 36.21 10.34 15.80
N GLN A 385 35.30 9.90 14.93
CA GLN A 385 34.82 8.52 14.92
C GLN A 385 35.92 7.50 14.63
N GLY A 386 36.06 6.49 15.49
CA GLY A 386 37.00 5.38 15.33
C GLY A 386 38.46 5.74 15.54
N LYS A 387 38.79 7.02 15.80
CA LYS A 387 40.13 7.41 16.21
C LYS A 387 40.46 6.68 17.52
N ARG A 388 41.69 6.18 17.65
CA ARG A 388 42.19 5.42 18.81
C ARG A 388 41.29 4.27 19.31
N GLY A 389 40.43 3.72 18.45
CA GLY A 389 39.54 2.61 18.80
C GLY A 389 38.26 3.00 19.56
N ILE A 390 37.95 4.29 19.67
CA ILE A 390 36.72 4.79 20.31
C ILE A 390 35.72 5.28 19.25
N TRP A 391 34.47 4.88 19.41
CA TRP A 391 33.34 5.36 18.62
C TRP A 391 32.33 6.05 19.53
N PHE A 392 31.64 7.06 19.01
CA PHE A 392 30.67 7.86 19.75
C PHE A 392 29.30 7.71 19.12
N CYS A 393 28.27 7.39 19.90
CA CYS A 393 26.90 7.32 19.42
C CYS A 393 25.91 7.89 20.44
N GLY A 394 24.84 8.48 19.95
CA GLY A 394 23.80 9.03 20.82
C GLY A 394 22.76 9.80 20.02
N ALA A 395 21.60 10.03 20.62
CA ALA A 395 20.52 10.77 19.98
C ALA A 395 20.88 12.22 19.62
N TYR A 396 21.90 12.79 20.28
CA TYR A 396 22.42 14.14 20.02
C TYR A 396 23.04 14.29 18.62
N GLN A 397 23.32 13.21 17.90
CA GLN A 397 23.83 13.27 16.51
C GLN A 397 22.75 13.62 15.48
N GLY A 398 21.47 13.55 15.87
CA GLY A 398 20.33 14.00 15.07
C GLY A 398 19.51 15.05 15.81
N TYR A 399 18.20 14.82 15.93
CA TYR A 399 17.28 15.76 16.58
C TYR A 399 17.00 15.46 18.06
N GLY A 400 17.66 14.45 18.63
CA GLY A 400 17.49 14.04 20.03
C GLY A 400 16.47 12.93 20.25
N PHE A 401 16.00 12.25 19.21
CA PHE A 401 14.99 11.19 19.31
C PHE A 401 15.55 9.77 19.22
N HIS A 402 14.69 8.78 19.46
CA HIS A 402 15.09 7.37 19.45
C HIS A 402 15.55 6.88 18.08
N GLU A 403 14.96 7.38 16.98
CA GLU A 403 15.46 7.07 15.63
C GLU A 403 16.90 7.55 15.46
N ASP A 404 17.22 8.76 15.93
CA ASP A 404 18.57 9.32 15.84
C ASP A 404 19.56 8.49 16.66
N GLY A 405 19.14 8.10 17.87
CA GLY A 405 19.92 7.22 18.74
C GLY A 405 20.18 5.85 18.10
N LEU A 406 19.15 5.24 17.51
CA LEU A 406 19.25 3.96 16.80
C LEU A 406 20.20 4.05 15.60
N LYS A 407 20.04 5.08 14.75
CA LYS A 407 20.92 5.33 13.60
C LYS A 407 22.37 5.50 14.03
N ALA A 408 22.62 6.34 15.04
CA ALA A 408 23.97 6.57 15.55
C ALA A 408 24.60 5.28 16.09
N GLY A 409 23.80 4.47 16.81
CA GLY A 409 24.25 3.18 17.34
C GLY A 409 24.63 2.18 16.24
N ALA A 410 23.78 2.05 15.21
CA ALA A 410 24.04 1.17 14.07
C ALA A 410 25.28 1.63 13.27
N ILE A 411 25.41 2.94 12.99
CA ILE A 411 26.56 3.51 12.29
C ILE A 411 27.85 3.25 13.06
N ALA A 412 27.88 3.48 14.37
CA ALA A 412 29.07 3.23 15.20
C ALA A 412 29.49 1.76 15.19
N ALA A 413 28.53 0.82 15.31
CA ALA A 413 28.80 -0.61 15.24
C ALA A 413 29.36 -1.03 13.87
N GLN A 414 28.77 -0.56 12.78
CA GLN A 414 29.17 -0.93 11.43
C GLN A 414 30.51 -0.28 11.02
N GLY A 415 30.75 0.95 11.48
CA GLY A 415 32.04 1.62 11.35
C GLY A 415 33.16 0.83 12.05
N LEU A 416 32.91 0.34 13.28
CA LEU A 416 33.84 -0.51 14.01
C LEU A 416 34.11 -1.83 13.25
N LEU A 417 33.10 -2.39 12.60
CA LEU A 417 33.22 -3.58 11.74
C LEU A 417 33.83 -3.31 10.36
N LYS A 418 34.13 -2.06 10.00
CA LYS A 418 34.60 -1.62 8.67
C LYS A 418 33.64 -2.04 7.54
N LYS A 419 32.33 -2.04 7.81
CA LYS A 419 31.28 -2.35 6.83
C LYS A 419 30.55 -1.07 6.43
N ASN A 420 30.10 -1.02 5.18
CA ASN A 420 29.20 0.04 4.73
C ASN A 420 27.80 -0.22 5.28
N PHE A 421 27.18 0.79 5.88
CA PHE A 421 25.81 0.74 6.37
C PHE A 421 24.94 1.77 5.67
N SER A 422 23.82 1.33 5.09
CA SER A 422 22.83 2.22 4.50
C SER A 422 21.68 2.44 5.48
N VAL A 423 21.62 3.64 6.06
CA VAL A 423 20.47 4.08 6.86
C VAL A 423 19.26 4.26 5.96
N LEU A 424 18.09 3.76 6.37
CA LEU A 424 16.85 4.04 5.66
C LEU A 424 16.54 5.53 5.69
N LYS A 425 16.26 6.09 4.51
CA LYS A 425 15.75 7.46 4.37
C LYS A 425 14.29 7.51 4.80
N ASN A 426 13.86 8.67 5.31
CA ASN A 426 12.45 8.90 5.62
C ASN A 426 11.61 8.69 4.34
N PRO A 427 10.61 7.79 4.34
CA PRO A 427 9.74 7.62 3.18
C PRO A 427 8.97 8.93 2.91
N LYS A 428 8.54 9.12 1.66
CA LYS A 428 7.65 10.23 1.34
C LYS A 428 6.33 10.02 2.08
N HIS A 429 5.81 11.07 2.70
CA HIS A 429 4.49 11.04 3.29
C HIS A 429 3.48 11.62 2.30
N MET A 430 2.42 10.86 2.03
CA MET A 430 1.34 11.31 1.17
C MET A 430 0.56 12.43 1.87
N VAL A 431 0.62 13.64 1.31
CA VAL A 431 -0.14 14.80 1.79
C VAL A 431 -1.21 15.13 0.75
N PRO A 432 -2.45 14.64 0.91
CA PRO A 432 -3.51 14.94 -0.04
C PRO A 432 -3.87 16.43 -0.02
N THR A 433 -4.18 16.98 -1.18
CA THR A 433 -4.84 18.28 -1.32
C THR A 433 -6.24 18.26 -0.68
N TRP A 434 -6.89 19.43 -0.57
CA TRP A 434 -8.25 19.50 -0.01
C TRP A 434 -9.27 18.63 -0.78
N PRO A 435 -9.34 18.66 -2.12
CA PRO A 435 -10.23 17.78 -2.88
C PRO A 435 -9.90 16.29 -2.67
N GLU A 436 -8.62 15.92 -2.68
CA GLU A 436 -8.17 14.54 -2.44
C GLU A 436 -8.48 14.07 -1.02
N THR A 437 -8.42 14.96 -0.03
CA THR A 437 -8.82 14.67 1.35
C THR A 437 -10.30 14.37 1.43
N GLY A 438 -11.14 15.14 0.72
CA GLY A 438 -12.57 14.85 0.58
C GLY A 438 -12.83 13.52 -0.11
N ALA A 439 -12.13 13.23 -1.21
CA ALA A 439 -12.23 11.96 -1.92
C ALA A 439 -11.82 10.77 -1.03
N ARG A 440 -10.72 10.89 -0.28
CA ARG A 440 -10.28 9.87 0.70
C ARG A 440 -11.35 9.62 1.76
N LEU A 441 -11.96 10.67 2.30
CA LEU A 441 -13.04 10.52 3.29
C LEU A 441 -14.24 9.79 2.70
N LEU A 442 -14.64 10.10 1.45
CA LEU A 442 -15.74 9.41 0.77
C LEU A 442 -15.44 7.93 0.53
N VAL A 443 -14.27 7.60 -0.01
CA VAL A 443 -13.84 6.22 -0.27
C VAL A 443 -13.76 5.42 1.03
N THR A 444 -13.07 5.95 2.05
CA THR A 444 -12.92 5.24 3.34
C THR A 444 -14.26 5.04 4.05
N ARG A 445 -15.18 6.03 4.01
CA ARG A 445 -16.54 5.86 4.55
C ARG A 445 -17.35 4.82 3.80
N PHE A 446 -17.26 4.81 2.48
CA PHE A 446 -17.91 3.76 1.71
C PHE A 446 -17.35 2.39 2.07
N LEU A 447 -16.02 2.21 2.07
CA LEU A 447 -15.41 0.90 2.31
C LEU A 447 -15.79 0.38 3.70
N LYS A 448 -15.84 1.26 4.71
CA LYS A 448 -16.34 0.92 6.05
C LYS A 448 -17.78 0.42 6.06
N SER A 449 -18.64 0.95 5.19
CA SER A 449 -20.03 0.50 5.06
C SER A 449 -20.18 -0.73 4.15
N PHE A 450 -19.31 -0.85 3.14
CA PHE A 450 -19.40 -1.86 2.09
C PHE A 450 -18.81 -3.21 2.50
N ILE A 451 -17.67 -3.21 3.18
CA ILE A 451 -16.98 -4.43 3.62
C ILE A 451 -17.67 -4.99 4.87
N ALA A 452 -18.66 -5.86 4.66
CA ALA A 452 -19.38 -6.63 5.66
C ALA A 452 -18.79 -8.03 5.90
N THR A 453 -18.05 -8.58 4.93
CA THR A 453 -17.30 -9.84 5.04
C THR A 453 -15.89 -9.73 4.43
N GLY A 454 -14.92 -10.42 5.03
CA GLY A 454 -13.49 -10.31 4.68
C GLY A 454 -12.81 -9.10 5.32
N CYS A 455 -11.53 -8.89 4.97
CA CYS A 455 -10.71 -7.80 5.51
C CYS A 455 -9.94 -7.09 4.39
N LEU A 456 -10.10 -5.77 4.28
CA LEU A 456 -9.35 -4.90 3.38
C LEU A 456 -8.52 -3.90 4.19
N ILE A 457 -7.21 -3.87 3.94
CA ILE A 457 -6.26 -2.95 4.58
C ILE A 457 -5.67 -2.05 3.51
N LEU A 458 -5.80 -0.74 3.69
CA LEU A 458 -5.11 0.28 2.89
C LEU A 458 -3.91 0.79 3.68
N LEU A 459 -2.72 0.69 3.10
CA LEU A 459 -1.46 1.18 3.64
C LEU A 459 -1.00 2.38 2.81
N GLU A 460 -1.25 3.59 3.29
CA GLU A 460 -0.79 4.79 2.59
C GLU A 460 0.74 4.96 2.71
N GLU A 461 1.37 5.44 1.65
CA GLU A 461 2.74 5.92 1.70
C GLU A 461 2.81 7.10 2.67
N GLY A 462 3.58 6.96 3.74
CA GLY A 462 3.50 7.85 4.90
C GLY A 462 2.88 7.22 6.16
N GLY A 463 2.39 6.00 6.08
CA GLY A 463 2.09 5.16 7.24
C GLY A 463 0.68 5.23 7.80
N THR A 464 -0.22 6.04 7.23
CA THR A 464 -1.65 5.95 7.56
C THR A 464 -2.17 4.58 7.16
N MET A 465 -2.91 3.93 8.05
CA MET A 465 -3.49 2.63 7.80
C MET A 465 -5.00 2.68 8.02
N PHE A 466 -5.75 2.23 7.02
CA PHE A 466 -7.19 1.98 7.15
C PHE A 466 -7.43 0.48 7.14
N THR A 467 -8.19 -0.01 8.12
CA THR A 467 -8.64 -1.40 8.15
C THR A 467 -10.15 -1.43 8.08
N PHE A 468 -10.67 -2.16 7.09
CA PHE A 468 -12.09 -2.41 6.88
C PHE A 468 -12.31 -3.91 7.05
N GLU A 469 -12.84 -4.30 8.20
CA GLU A 469 -13.06 -5.70 8.53
C GLU A 469 -14.55 -5.94 8.75
N GLY A 470 -15.07 -6.93 8.03
CA GLY A 470 -16.44 -7.37 8.15
C GLY A 470 -16.69 -8.15 9.43
N THR A 471 -17.84 -7.94 10.06
CA THR A 471 -18.26 -8.71 11.25
C THR A 471 -18.78 -10.11 10.89
N GLU A 472 -19.12 -10.33 9.61
CA GLU A 472 -19.71 -11.58 9.12
C GLU A 472 -18.64 -12.58 8.67
N ARG A 473 -18.72 -13.82 9.16
CA ARG A 473 -17.73 -14.88 8.92
C ARG A 473 -17.89 -15.65 7.59
N LYS A 474 -18.49 -15.05 6.56
CA LYS A 474 -18.70 -15.71 5.25
C LYS A 474 -17.43 -15.85 4.41
N SER A 475 -16.47 -14.93 4.56
CA SER A 475 -15.20 -14.92 3.84
C SER A 475 -14.06 -14.63 4.81
N PHE A 476 -12.99 -15.42 4.72
CA PHE A 476 -11.74 -15.22 5.47
C PHE A 476 -10.67 -14.50 4.64
N LEU A 477 -11.02 -14.01 3.45
CA LEU A 477 -10.08 -13.31 2.59
C LEU A 477 -9.60 -12.02 3.26
N LYS A 478 -8.28 -11.84 3.24
CA LYS A 478 -7.61 -10.65 3.74
C LYS A 478 -6.73 -10.08 2.64
N VAL A 479 -6.92 -8.81 2.32
CA VAL A 479 -6.19 -8.09 1.28
C VAL A 479 -5.54 -6.86 1.88
N SER A 480 -4.25 -6.69 1.62
CA SER A 480 -3.50 -5.49 1.98
C SER A 480 -2.96 -4.85 0.72
N LEU A 481 -3.33 -3.59 0.47
CA LEU A 481 -2.82 -2.81 -0.66
C LEU A 481 -2.07 -1.58 -0.17
N ARG A 482 -1.02 -1.20 -0.89
CA ARG A 482 -0.17 -0.03 -0.65
C ARG A 482 -0.60 1.09 -1.58
N VAL A 483 -1.02 2.22 -1.04
CA VAL A 483 -1.41 3.42 -1.79
C VAL A 483 -0.24 4.38 -1.85
N TYR A 484 0.29 4.63 -3.04
CA TYR A 484 1.44 5.51 -3.27
C TYR A 484 1.03 6.94 -3.60
N SER A 485 -0.21 7.14 -4.07
CA SER A 485 -0.67 8.40 -4.61
C SER A 485 -2.09 8.72 -4.16
N PRO A 486 -2.38 9.98 -3.77
CA PRO A 486 -3.73 10.39 -3.38
C PRO A 486 -4.70 10.37 -4.57
N GLN A 487 -4.19 10.29 -5.80
CA GLN A 487 -4.97 10.08 -7.01
C GLN A 487 -5.77 8.78 -6.99
N PHE A 488 -5.32 7.76 -6.24
CA PHE A 488 -6.12 6.56 -5.97
C PHE A 488 -7.52 6.94 -5.46
N TYR A 489 -7.60 7.75 -4.41
CA TYR A 489 -8.88 8.15 -3.83
C TYR A 489 -9.68 9.03 -4.77
N TRP A 490 -9.03 9.96 -5.46
CA TRP A 490 -9.69 10.85 -6.40
C TRP A 490 -10.35 10.07 -7.55
N LYS A 491 -9.61 9.16 -8.18
CA LYS A 491 -10.09 8.32 -9.28
C LYS A 491 -11.23 7.41 -8.82
N VAL A 492 -11.05 6.69 -7.71
CA VAL A 492 -12.11 5.81 -7.17
C VAL A 492 -13.36 6.62 -6.80
N ALA A 493 -13.22 7.78 -6.15
CA ALA A 493 -14.36 8.60 -5.75
C ALA A 493 -15.12 9.22 -6.94
N THR A 494 -14.45 9.51 -8.05
CA THR A 494 -15.04 10.21 -9.21
C THR A 494 -15.45 9.28 -10.35
N GLN A 495 -14.85 8.09 -10.45
CA GLN A 495 -15.01 7.16 -11.58
C GLN A 495 -15.32 5.72 -11.14
N GLY A 496 -15.48 5.45 -9.84
CA GLY A 496 -15.90 4.14 -9.33
C GLY A 496 -14.93 3.01 -9.69
N ASP A 497 -15.45 1.95 -10.28
CA ASP A 497 -14.71 0.75 -10.71
C ASP A 497 -13.71 1.04 -11.83
N LEU A 498 -14.06 1.88 -12.81
CA LEU A 498 -13.12 2.38 -13.82
C LEU A 498 -12.02 3.24 -13.19
N GLY A 499 -12.35 3.99 -12.13
CA GLY A 499 -11.37 4.74 -11.34
C GLY A 499 -10.38 3.84 -10.60
N LEU A 500 -10.85 2.71 -10.08
CA LEU A 500 -9.99 1.70 -9.47
C LEU A 500 -9.04 1.06 -10.49
N ALA A 501 -9.55 0.71 -11.67
CA ALA A 501 -8.74 0.18 -12.77
C ALA A 501 -7.69 1.20 -13.22
N ASP A 502 -8.09 2.46 -13.43
CA ASP A 502 -7.18 3.53 -13.85
C ASP A 502 -6.10 3.81 -12.80
N ALA A 503 -6.44 3.75 -11.50
CA ALA A 503 -5.48 3.88 -10.42
C ALA A 503 -4.46 2.73 -10.40
N PHE A 504 -4.89 1.49 -10.66
CA PHE A 504 -3.99 0.34 -10.75
C PHE A 504 -3.07 0.47 -11.97
N ILE A 505 -3.62 0.78 -13.14
CA ILE A 505 -2.87 0.95 -14.39
C ILE A 505 -1.82 2.05 -14.28
N HIS A 506 -2.10 3.13 -13.55
CA HIS A 506 -1.15 4.22 -13.33
C HIS A 506 -0.13 3.94 -12.23
N GLY A 507 -0.26 2.83 -11.49
CA GLY A 507 0.62 2.51 -10.37
C GLY A 507 0.36 3.36 -9.12
N ASP A 508 -0.84 3.94 -8.99
CA ASP A 508 -1.22 4.73 -7.81
C ASP A 508 -1.33 3.85 -6.55
N PHE A 509 -1.50 2.53 -6.73
CA PHE A 509 -1.44 1.53 -5.67
C PHE A 509 -0.93 0.18 -6.17
N SER A 510 -0.49 -0.68 -5.24
CA SER A 510 -0.14 -2.09 -5.49
C SER A 510 -0.59 -2.97 -4.33
N PHE A 511 -0.35 -4.28 -4.42
CA PHE A 511 -0.68 -5.24 -3.36
C PHE A 511 0.57 -5.71 -2.62
N VAL A 512 0.40 -5.97 -1.31
CA VAL A 512 1.43 -6.64 -0.51
C VAL A 512 1.65 -8.06 -1.02
N ASP A 513 0.55 -8.77 -1.31
CA ASP A 513 0.57 -10.04 -2.03
C ASP A 513 0.47 -9.77 -3.54
N LYS A 514 1.57 -9.96 -4.26
CA LYS A 514 1.66 -9.71 -5.71
C LYS A 514 0.98 -10.78 -6.57
N ASN A 515 0.68 -11.95 -6.02
CA ASN A 515 0.17 -13.07 -6.78
C ASN A 515 -1.35 -13.10 -6.77
N ASP A 516 -1.94 -12.97 -5.58
CA ASP A 516 -3.38 -13.14 -5.38
C ASP A 516 -4.06 -11.89 -4.81
N GLY A 517 -3.31 -10.82 -4.49
CA GLY A 517 -3.88 -9.62 -3.87
C GLY A 517 -5.00 -8.96 -4.68
N LEU A 518 -4.81 -8.80 -6.01
CA LEU A 518 -5.82 -8.20 -6.90
C LEU A 518 -7.02 -9.13 -7.12
N LEU A 519 -6.77 -10.42 -7.36
CA LEU A 519 -7.81 -11.46 -7.45
C LEU A 519 -8.69 -11.47 -6.18
N ASN A 520 -8.06 -11.52 -5.01
CA ASN A 520 -8.74 -11.55 -3.72
C ASN A 520 -9.51 -10.26 -3.45
N LEU A 521 -9.04 -9.10 -3.93
CA LEU A 521 -9.77 -7.83 -3.82
C LEU A 521 -11.12 -7.93 -4.55
N PHE A 522 -11.12 -8.41 -5.80
CA PHE A 522 -12.36 -8.59 -6.56
C PHE A 522 -13.28 -9.62 -5.93
N MET A 523 -12.74 -10.73 -5.42
CA MET A 523 -13.54 -11.74 -4.71
C MET A 523 -14.19 -11.15 -3.44
N ILE A 524 -13.47 -10.32 -2.67
CA ILE A 524 -14.05 -9.58 -1.54
C ILE A 524 -15.20 -8.68 -2.03
N PHE A 525 -15.00 -7.95 -3.13
CA PHE A 525 -16.02 -7.06 -3.68
C PHE A 525 -17.27 -7.78 -4.16
N VAL A 526 -17.11 -8.92 -4.86
CA VAL A 526 -18.23 -9.78 -5.28
C VAL A 526 -19.00 -10.29 -4.06
N ASN A 527 -18.31 -10.88 -3.09
CA ASN A 527 -18.92 -11.45 -1.88
C ASN A 527 -19.74 -10.40 -1.09
N ASN A 528 -19.23 -9.16 -0.99
CA ASN A 528 -19.91 -8.08 -0.29
C ASN A 528 -21.11 -7.52 -1.04
N ARG A 529 -21.04 -7.44 -2.36
CA ARG A 529 -22.18 -7.04 -3.20
C ARG A 529 -23.34 -8.03 -3.03
N ASP A 530 -23.05 -9.32 -3.16
CA ASP A 530 -24.07 -10.37 -3.14
C ASP A 530 -24.65 -10.54 -1.72
N PHE A 531 -23.83 -10.37 -0.67
CA PHE A 531 -24.31 -10.29 0.71
C PHE A 531 -25.33 -9.16 0.89
N LYS A 532 -25.02 -7.93 0.45
CA LYS A 532 -25.95 -6.80 0.59
C LYS A 532 -27.23 -7.02 -0.21
N ALA A 533 -27.15 -7.55 -1.44
CA ALA A 533 -28.32 -7.89 -2.23
C ALA A 533 -29.26 -8.87 -1.50
N SER A 534 -28.71 -9.86 -0.80
CA SER A 534 -29.50 -10.84 -0.03
C SER A 534 -30.20 -10.24 1.20
N VAL A 535 -29.63 -9.18 1.81
CA VAL A 535 -30.17 -8.52 3.00
C VAL A 535 -31.22 -7.47 2.64
N THR A 536 -31.03 -6.72 1.55
CA THR A 536 -31.99 -5.69 1.11
C THR A 536 -32.92 -6.24 0.01
N ARG A 537 -34.10 -6.75 0.37
CA ARG A 537 -35.19 -7.11 -0.58
C ARG A 537 -35.87 -5.90 -1.27
N SER A 538 -35.16 -4.81 -1.50
CA SER A 538 -35.74 -3.59 -2.09
C SER A 538 -34.99 -3.19 -3.36
N SER A 539 -35.74 -3.13 -4.47
CA SER A 539 -35.30 -2.74 -5.79
C SER A 539 -34.75 -1.30 -5.81
N LYS A 540 -33.44 -1.15 -5.92
CA LYS A 540 -32.85 -0.07 -6.71
C LYS A 540 -31.76 -0.65 -7.60
N LYS A 541 -32.11 -0.79 -8.87
CA LYS A 541 -31.20 -1.03 -10.00
C LYS A 541 -30.16 0.10 -10.05
N ARG A 542 -28.87 -0.24 -9.88
CA ARG A 542 -27.67 0.52 -10.31
C ARG A 542 -26.44 -0.05 -9.59
N GLY A 543 -25.32 -0.09 -10.31
CA GLY A 543 -24.09 -0.79 -9.92
C GLY A 543 -23.58 -0.49 -8.52
N TRP A 544 -22.73 -1.39 -8.04
CA TRP A 544 -22.15 -1.45 -6.69
C TRP A 544 -21.50 -0.14 -6.19
N TRP A 545 -21.27 0.84 -7.06
CA TRP A 545 -21.05 2.24 -6.72
C TRP A 545 -21.74 3.17 -7.71
N THR A 546 -22.56 4.10 -7.21
CA THR A 546 -22.86 5.35 -7.94
C THR A 546 -22.18 6.49 -7.18
N PRO A 547 -21.17 7.17 -7.75
CA PRO A 547 -20.55 8.33 -7.11
C PRO A 547 -21.60 9.42 -6.84
N LEU A 548 -21.56 9.99 -5.63
CA LEU A 548 -22.51 10.99 -5.13
C LEU A 548 -22.30 12.40 -5.73
N LEU A 549 -21.34 12.59 -6.64
CA LEU A 549 -20.93 13.90 -7.15
C LEU A 549 -21.32 14.11 -8.62
N PHE A 550 -21.77 15.33 -8.91
CA PHE A 550 -22.21 15.83 -10.23
C PHE A 550 -21.16 15.65 -11.36
N THR A 551 -19.88 15.44 -11.03
CA THR A 551 -18.81 15.17 -12.00
C THR A 551 -18.94 13.80 -12.68
N ALA A 552 -19.68 12.86 -12.07
CA ALA A 552 -20.01 11.57 -12.65
C ALA A 552 -20.85 11.70 -13.93
N ALA A 553 -21.63 12.78 -14.10
CA ALA A 553 -22.46 12.98 -15.29
C ALA A 553 -21.63 13.18 -16.57
N VAL A 554 -20.47 13.82 -16.47
CA VAL A 554 -19.59 14.10 -17.63
C VAL A 554 -18.75 12.87 -17.97
N SER A 555 -18.19 12.18 -16.97
CA SER A 555 -17.49 10.91 -17.18
C SER A 555 -18.45 9.82 -17.67
N SER A 556 -19.65 9.69 -17.08
CA SER A 556 -20.68 8.76 -17.56
C SER A 556 -21.14 9.08 -18.97
N ALA A 557 -21.24 10.35 -19.36
CA ALA A 557 -21.59 10.74 -20.73
C ALA A 557 -20.49 10.34 -21.73
N LYS A 558 -19.21 10.53 -21.39
CA LYS A 558 -18.08 10.09 -22.22
C LYS A 558 -18.12 8.57 -22.45
N TYR A 559 -18.28 7.79 -21.39
CA TYR A 559 -18.35 6.32 -21.49
C TYR A 559 -19.60 5.85 -22.23
N PHE A 560 -20.74 6.51 -22.00
CA PHE A 560 -21.99 6.22 -22.70
C PHE A 560 -21.88 6.48 -24.22
N ILE A 561 -21.34 7.63 -24.63
CA ILE A 561 -21.14 7.97 -26.05
C ILE A 561 -20.19 6.96 -26.72
N ARG A 562 -19.09 6.59 -26.03
CA ARG A 562 -18.13 5.61 -26.54
C ARG A 562 -18.76 4.22 -26.66
N HIS A 563 -19.57 3.81 -25.69
CA HIS A 563 -20.29 2.55 -25.71
C HIS A 563 -21.25 2.46 -26.90
N VAL A 564 -22.06 3.49 -27.13
CA VAL A 564 -22.99 3.56 -28.29
C VAL A 564 -22.23 3.55 -29.62
N SER A 565 -21.09 4.24 -29.70
CA SER A 565 -20.25 4.26 -30.92
C SER A 565 -19.59 2.91 -31.25
N ASN A 566 -19.55 1.96 -30.32
CA ASN A 566 -18.89 0.66 -30.49
C ASN A 566 -19.88 -0.49 -30.78
N GLN A 567 -21.14 -0.23 -31.17
CA GLN A 567 -22.10 -1.28 -31.55
C GLN A 567 -21.62 -2.15 -32.72
N ASN A 568 -21.90 -3.47 -32.71
CA ASN A 568 -21.36 -4.46 -33.66
C ASN A 568 -22.10 -4.54 -35.02
N THR A 569 -22.36 -3.39 -35.62
CA THR A 569 -22.72 -3.33 -37.06
C THR A 569 -21.60 -3.91 -37.93
N LEU A 570 -21.88 -4.31 -39.18
CA LEU A 570 -20.91 -4.97 -40.08
C LEU A 570 -19.53 -4.29 -40.13
N THR A 571 -19.49 -2.97 -40.34
CA THR A 571 -18.24 -2.21 -40.44
C THR A 571 -17.56 -2.01 -39.09
N GLN A 572 -18.33 -1.86 -38.02
CA GLN A 572 -17.81 -1.59 -36.68
C GLN A 572 -17.34 -2.86 -35.97
N ALA A 573 -17.97 -4.01 -36.20
CA ALA A 573 -17.54 -5.31 -35.69
C ALA A 573 -16.08 -5.61 -36.08
N ARG A 574 -15.73 -5.39 -37.35
CA ARG A 574 -14.33 -5.54 -37.82
C ARG A 574 -13.36 -4.61 -37.07
N ARG A 575 -13.73 -3.35 -36.83
CA ARG A 575 -12.90 -2.38 -36.09
C ARG A 575 -12.75 -2.74 -34.62
N ASN A 576 -13.78 -3.31 -34.02
CA ASN A 576 -13.75 -3.75 -32.63
C ASN A 576 -12.81 -4.96 -32.47
N ILE A 577 -12.92 -5.95 -33.35
CA ILE A 577 -12.04 -7.14 -33.36
C ILE A 577 -10.58 -6.75 -33.62
N SER A 578 -10.30 -5.93 -34.64
CA SER A 578 -8.90 -5.57 -34.97
C SER A 578 -8.17 -4.85 -33.83
N ARG A 579 -8.86 -4.00 -33.05
CA ARG A 579 -8.25 -3.27 -31.92
C ARG A 579 -7.61 -4.17 -30.87
N HIS A 580 -8.15 -5.37 -30.66
CA HIS A 580 -7.61 -6.32 -29.69
C HIS A 580 -6.70 -7.36 -30.35
N TYR A 581 -7.16 -7.98 -31.44
CA TYR A 581 -6.49 -9.13 -32.03
C TYR A 581 -5.33 -8.77 -32.97
N ASP A 582 -5.26 -7.52 -33.44
CA ASP A 582 -4.15 -7.06 -34.29
C ASP A 582 -3.04 -6.35 -33.50
N LEU A 583 -3.00 -6.50 -32.16
CA LEU A 583 -1.94 -5.94 -31.30
C LEU A 583 -0.55 -6.48 -31.68
N SER A 584 -0.33 -7.79 -31.56
CA SER A 584 0.88 -8.50 -32.00
C SER A 584 0.73 -10.00 -31.76
N ASN A 585 1.00 -10.82 -32.77
CA ASN A 585 1.02 -12.28 -32.60
C ASN A 585 2.14 -12.74 -31.66
N GLU A 586 3.28 -12.03 -31.69
CA GLU A 586 4.41 -12.26 -30.80
C GLU A 586 4.03 -11.98 -29.34
N LEU A 587 3.22 -10.96 -29.06
CA LEU A 587 2.70 -10.72 -27.71
C LEU A 587 1.83 -11.90 -27.23
N PHE A 588 0.86 -12.33 -28.06
CA PHE A 588 -0.04 -13.43 -27.70
C PHE A 588 0.73 -14.73 -27.44
N SER A 589 1.76 -15.03 -28.22
CA SER A 589 2.58 -16.25 -28.03
C SER A 589 3.42 -16.24 -26.74
N LEU A 590 3.58 -15.09 -26.08
CA LEU A 590 4.28 -15.03 -24.79
C LEU A 590 3.44 -15.60 -23.65
N PHE A 591 2.12 -15.51 -23.69
CA PHE A 591 1.29 -15.98 -22.58
C PHE A 591 0.36 -17.15 -22.91
N LEU A 592 0.01 -17.31 -24.19
CA LEU A 592 -0.68 -18.50 -24.68
C LEU A 592 0.27 -19.71 -24.75
N ASP A 593 -0.30 -20.90 -24.83
CA ASP A 593 0.44 -22.11 -25.19
C ASP A 593 0.74 -22.15 -26.70
N GLU A 594 1.48 -23.17 -27.15
CA GLU A 594 1.92 -23.30 -28.55
C GLU A 594 0.76 -23.44 -29.55
N THR A 595 -0.43 -23.83 -29.08
CA THR A 595 -1.61 -23.84 -29.93
C THR A 595 -2.08 -22.42 -30.29
N MET A 596 -1.65 -21.36 -29.60
CA MET A 596 -2.18 -19.99 -29.76
C MET A 596 -3.71 -19.94 -29.55
N THR A 597 -4.24 -20.74 -28.63
CA THR A 597 -5.67 -20.79 -28.35
C THR A 597 -6.00 -19.76 -27.27
N TYR A 598 -6.58 -18.63 -27.67
CA TYR A 598 -7.06 -17.60 -26.76
C TYR A 598 -8.55 -17.81 -26.43
N SER A 599 -8.82 -18.91 -25.74
CA SER A 599 -10.15 -19.37 -25.30
C SER A 599 -10.00 -20.35 -24.14
N CYS A 600 -11.08 -20.64 -23.39
CA CYS A 600 -11.09 -21.57 -22.27
C CYS A 600 -10.49 -22.95 -22.62
N ALA A 601 -9.59 -23.42 -21.76
CA ALA A 601 -9.11 -24.80 -21.76
C ALA A 601 -9.99 -25.68 -20.86
N ILE A 602 -9.82 -27.02 -20.87
CA ILE A 602 -10.53 -27.92 -19.95
C ILE A 602 -9.52 -28.75 -19.17
N PHE A 603 -9.42 -28.49 -17.86
CA PHE A 603 -8.41 -29.08 -16.96
C PHE A 603 -8.93 -30.31 -16.20
N LYS A 604 -8.05 -31.24 -15.87
CA LYS A 604 -8.32 -32.34 -14.91
C LYS A 604 -7.86 -32.03 -13.49
N SER A 605 -6.86 -31.16 -13.35
CA SER A 605 -6.32 -30.68 -12.08
C SER A 605 -5.75 -29.27 -12.25
N GLU A 606 -5.49 -28.55 -11.16
CA GLU A 606 -4.98 -27.18 -11.21
C GLU A 606 -3.53 -27.12 -11.77
N GLU A 607 -2.71 -28.13 -11.53
CA GLU A 607 -1.30 -28.17 -11.94
C GLU A 607 -1.08 -28.71 -13.36
N GLU A 608 -2.16 -29.03 -14.07
CA GLU A 608 -2.05 -29.58 -15.41
C GLU A 608 -1.56 -28.53 -16.42
N ASP A 609 -0.73 -28.99 -17.36
CA ASP A 609 -0.19 -28.16 -18.42
C ASP A 609 -1.29 -27.55 -19.32
N LEU A 610 -1.15 -26.26 -19.65
CA LEU A 610 -2.15 -25.50 -20.40
C LEU A 610 -2.39 -26.09 -21.79
N LYS A 611 -1.35 -26.54 -22.49
CA LYS A 611 -1.48 -27.13 -23.83
C LYS A 611 -2.28 -28.43 -23.77
N VAL A 612 -1.99 -29.29 -22.79
CA VAL A 612 -2.74 -30.53 -22.58
C VAL A 612 -4.23 -30.25 -22.33
N ALA A 613 -4.54 -29.22 -21.54
CA ALA A 613 -5.91 -28.79 -21.29
C ALA A 613 -6.60 -28.22 -22.54
N GLN A 614 -5.87 -27.50 -23.40
CA GLN A 614 -6.40 -26.99 -24.68
C GLN A 614 -6.66 -28.12 -25.69
N GLU A 615 -5.73 -29.07 -25.83
CA GLU A 615 -5.91 -30.23 -26.71
C GLU A 615 -7.10 -31.09 -26.27
N ARG A 616 -7.36 -31.17 -24.96
CA ARG A 616 -8.57 -31.82 -24.42
C ARG A 616 -9.84 -31.08 -24.82
N LYS A 617 -9.87 -29.76 -24.67
CA LYS A 617 -11.00 -28.94 -25.10
C LYS A 617 -11.32 -29.16 -26.58
N ILE A 618 -10.30 -29.18 -27.44
CA ILE A 618 -10.47 -29.52 -28.87
C ILE A 618 -11.05 -30.92 -29.06
N SER A 619 -10.55 -31.92 -28.33
CA SER A 619 -11.04 -33.30 -28.41
C SER A 619 -12.53 -33.41 -28.03
N LEU A 620 -12.95 -32.68 -27.00
CA LEU A 620 -14.33 -32.62 -26.55
C LEU A 620 -15.24 -31.92 -27.57
N LEU A 621 -14.79 -30.83 -28.19
CA LEU A 621 -15.54 -30.17 -29.26
C LEU A 621 -15.74 -31.10 -30.47
N ILE A 622 -14.71 -31.85 -30.88
CA ILE A 622 -14.79 -32.85 -31.95
C ILE A 622 -15.84 -33.93 -31.60
N LYS A 623 -15.82 -34.41 -30.36
CA LYS A 623 -16.78 -35.42 -29.86
C LYS A 623 -18.22 -34.87 -29.87
N LYS A 624 -18.43 -33.67 -29.30
CA LYS A 624 -19.74 -33.01 -29.23
C LYS A 624 -20.29 -32.70 -30.62
N ALA A 625 -19.44 -32.28 -31.56
CA ALA A 625 -19.81 -32.08 -32.95
C ALA A 625 -19.96 -33.38 -33.75
N LYS A 626 -19.61 -34.55 -33.20
CA LYS A 626 -19.65 -35.85 -33.90
C LYS A 626 -19.03 -35.77 -35.30
N VAL A 627 -17.82 -35.22 -35.39
CA VAL A 627 -17.14 -35.01 -36.69
C VAL A 627 -16.76 -36.35 -37.31
N LYS A 628 -17.01 -36.47 -38.62
CA LYS A 628 -16.63 -37.61 -39.47
C LYS A 628 -15.83 -37.12 -40.66
N LYS A 629 -15.13 -38.03 -41.34
CA LYS A 629 -14.24 -37.74 -42.47
C LYS A 629 -14.96 -37.09 -43.65
N GLU A 630 -16.21 -37.46 -43.87
CA GLU A 630 -17.06 -36.98 -44.96
C GLU A 630 -17.64 -35.58 -44.72
N HIS A 631 -17.58 -35.07 -43.48
CA HIS A 631 -18.18 -33.79 -43.14
C HIS A 631 -17.38 -32.60 -43.69
N HIS A 632 -18.11 -31.52 -43.97
CA HIS A 632 -17.57 -30.17 -44.16
C HIS A 632 -17.96 -29.29 -42.97
N ILE A 633 -16.97 -28.82 -42.24
CA ILE A 633 -17.15 -27.98 -41.04
C ILE A 633 -17.01 -26.51 -41.39
N LEU A 634 -17.87 -25.69 -40.81
CA LEU A 634 -17.71 -24.24 -40.71
C LEU A 634 -17.29 -23.86 -39.28
N GLU A 635 -16.20 -23.11 -39.15
CA GLU A 635 -15.82 -22.45 -37.91
C GLU A 635 -16.06 -20.96 -37.99
N ILE A 636 -16.97 -20.46 -37.16
CA ILE A 636 -17.28 -19.03 -37.06
C ILE A 636 -16.40 -18.41 -35.99
N GLY A 637 -15.38 -17.65 -36.40
CA GLY A 637 -14.34 -17.11 -35.52
C GLY A 637 -13.15 -18.04 -35.37
N CYS A 638 -12.44 -18.33 -36.46
CA CYS A 638 -11.41 -19.39 -36.49
C CYS A 638 -10.08 -19.09 -35.80
N GLY A 639 -9.94 -17.90 -35.21
CA GLY A 639 -8.72 -17.45 -34.54
C GLY A 639 -7.46 -17.67 -35.39
N TRP A 640 -6.41 -18.22 -34.77
CA TRP A 640 -5.13 -18.56 -35.40
C TRP A 640 -5.14 -19.94 -36.08
N GLY A 641 -6.32 -20.56 -36.28
CA GLY A 641 -6.50 -21.79 -37.04
C GLY A 641 -6.13 -23.10 -36.31
N SER A 642 -5.97 -23.07 -34.99
CA SER A 642 -5.57 -24.24 -34.18
C SER A 642 -6.61 -25.36 -34.24
N LEU A 643 -7.88 -25.01 -34.06
CA LEU A 643 -8.99 -25.95 -34.09
C LEU A 643 -9.10 -26.60 -35.47
N ALA A 644 -9.05 -25.80 -36.54
CA ALA A 644 -9.08 -26.30 -37.91
C ALA A 644 -8.00 -27.37 -38.19
N VAL A 645 -6.75 -27.08 -37.81
CA VAL A 645 -5.62 -28.01 -38.01
C VAL A 645 -5.84 -29.31 -37.23
N GLU A 646 -6.21 -29.21 -35.96
CA GLU A 646 -6.39 -30.41 -35.13
C GLU A 646 -7.59 -31.26 -35.55
N VAL A 647 -8.71 -30.63 -35.92
CA VAL A 647 -9.91 -31.34 -36.39
C VAL A 647 -9.60 -32.10 -37.68
N VAL A 648 -8.97 -31.45 -38.66
CA VAL A 648 -8.64 -32.08 -39.94
C VAL A 648 -7.56 -33.16 -39.77
N LYS A 649 -6.52 -32.94 -38.96
CA LYS A 649 -5.51 -33.99 -38.68
C LYS A 649 -6.13 -35.27 -38.12
N ARG A 650 -7.11 -35.14 -37.23
CA ARG A 650 -7.71 -36.28 -36.52
C ARG A 650 -8.79 -37.00 -37.32
N THR A 651 -9.48 -36.28 -38.21
CA THR A 651 -10.69 -36.80 -38.89
C THR A 651 -10.57 -36.88 -40.41
N GLY A 652 -9.70 -36.09 -41.03
CA GLY A 652 -9.58 -35.96 -42.48
C GLY A 652 -10.73 -35.21 -43.16
N CYS A 653 -11.58 -34.52 -42.38
CA CYS A 653 -12.74 -33.79 -42.90
C CYS A 653 -12.35 -32.57 -43.74
N LYS A 654 -13.35 -31.94 -44.39
CA LYS A 654 -13.18 -30.60 -44.99
C LYS A 654 -13.49 -29.53 -43.96
N TYR A 655 -12.81 -28.39 -44.07
CA TYR A 655 -12.92 -27.31 -43.09
C TYR A 655 -12.92 -25.93 -43.73
N THR A 656 -13.81 -25.07 -43.28
CA THR A 656 -13.83 -23.65 -43.61
C THR A 656 -13.86 -22.82 -42.33
N GLY A 657 -12.81 -22.04 -42.09
CA GLY A 657 -12.79 -21.08 -40.98
C GLY A 657 -12.96 -19.65 -41.47
N ILE A 658 -13.69 -18.84 -40.71
CA ILE A 658 -13.86 -17.41 -41.02
C ILE A 658 -13.38 -16.55 -39.85
N THR A 659 -12.75 -15.42 -40.17
CA THR A 659 -12.31 -14.41 -39.19
C THR A 659 -12.47 -12.99 -39.76
N LEU A 660 -12.53 -12.01 -38.87
CA LEU A 660 -12.49 -10.58 -39.20
C LEU A 660 -11.11 -9.96 -39.00
N SER A 661 -10.13 -10.68 -38.40
CA SER A 661 -8.76 -10.19 -38.20
C SER A 661 -7.84 -10.64 -39.33
N GLU A 662 -7.14 -9.67 -39.92
CA GLU A 662 -6.14 -9.93 -40.96
C GLU A 662 -4.91 -10.64 -40.39
N GLN A 663 -4.51 -10.30 -39.16
CA GLN A 663 -3.37 -10.92 -38.49
C GLN A 663 -3.64 -12.40 -38.15
N GLN A 664 -4.83 -12.70 -37.64
CA GLN A 664 -5.27 -14.07 -37.41
C GLN A 664 -5.31 -14.87 -38.71
N LEU A 665 -5.90 -14.31 -39.77
CA LEU A 665 -5.96 -14.99 -41.06
C LEU A 665 -4.58 -15.31 -41.63
N LYS A 666 -3.65 -14.34 -41.56
CA LYS A 666 -2.27 -14.51 -42.02
C LYS A 666 -1.58 -15.64 -41.25
N TYR A 667 -1.72 -15.64 -39.93
CA TYR A 667 -1.13 -16.68 -39.07
C TYR A 667 -1.76 -18.06 -39.32
N ALA A 668 -3.09 -18.12 -39.41
CA ALA A 668 -3.84 -19.36 -39.65
C ALA A 668 -3.46 -20.01 -40.98
N LYS A 669 -3.32 -19.23 -42.06
CA LYS A 669 -2.86 -19.71 -43.36
C LYS A 669 -1.43 -20.27 -43.30
N LEU A 670 -0.52 -19.57 -42.62
CA LEU A 670 0.85 -20.04 -42.42
C LEU A 670 0.88 -21.36 -41.66
N ARG A 671 0.10 -21.48 -40.59
CA ARG A 671 -0.01 -22.70 -39.78
C ARG A 671 -0.54 -23.89 -40.59
N VAL A 672 -1.56 -23.68 -41.41
CA VAL A 672 -2.09 -24.74 -42.29
C VAL A 672 -1.09 -25.14 -43.36
N GLN A 673 -0.34 -24.18 -43.92
CA GLN A 673 0.74 -24.47 -44.86
C GLN A 673 1.85 -25.31 -44.21
N GLN A 674 2.27 -24.96 -42.99
CA GLN A 674 3.27 -25.72 -42.23
C GLN A 674 2.78 -27.13 -41.86
N ALA A 675 1.47 -27.31 -41.66
CA ALA A 675 0.87 -28.61 -41.41
C ALA A 675 0.63 -29.45 -42.69
N GLY A 676 0.75 -28.88 -43.88
CA GLY A 676 0.50 -29.55 -45.15
C GLY A 676 -0.98 -29.88 -45.41
N LEU A 677 -1.91 -29.03 -44.94
CA LEU A 677 -3.36 -29.29 -44.95
C LEU A 677 -4.15 -28.33 -45.85
N GLN A 678 -3.49 -27.67 -46.81
CA GLN A 678 -4.15 -26.64 -47.64
C GLN A 678 -5.31 -27.20 -48.47
N ASP A 679 -5.27 -28.49 -48.84
CA ASP A 679 -6.31 -29.13 -49.66
C ASP A 679 -7.60 -29.41 -48.88
N HIS A 680 -7.53 -29.38 -47.55
CA HIS A 680 -8.65 -29.69 -46.66
C HIS A 680 -9.17 -28.47 -45.90
N ILE A 681 -8.35 -27.43 -45.71
CA ILE A 681 -8.69 -26.25 -44.88
C ILE A 681 -8.68 -24.98 -45.74
N THR A 682 -9.81 -24.29 -45.75
CA THR A 682 -9.96 -22.95 -46.36
C THR A 682 -10.22 -21.91 -45.28
N PHE A 683 -9.50 -20.78 -45.30
CA PHE A 683 -9.78 -19.64 -44.43
C PHE A 683 -10.20 -18.40 -45.21
N LEU A 684 -11.25 -17.72 -44.72
CA LEU A 684 -11.84 -16.54 -45.33
C LEU A 684 -11.79 -15.33 -44.38
N LEU A 685 -11.47 -14.16 -44.93
CA LEU A 685 -11.67 -12.88 -44.25
C LEU A 685 -13.11 -12.42 -44.53
N CYS A 686 -14.07 -12.89 -43.75
CA CYS A 686 -15.47 -12.50 -43.94
C CYS A 686 -16.26 -12.51 -42.63
N ASP A 687 -17.29 -11.68 -42.61
CA ASP A 687 -18.32 -11.72 -41.57
C ASP A 687 -19.27 -12.90 -41.83
N TYR A 688 -19.73 -13.57 -40.78
CA TYR A 688 -20.65 -14.71 -40.90
C TYR A 688 -21.97 -14.32 -41.60
N ARG A 689 -22.40 -13.06 -41.47
CA ARG A 689 -23.59 -12.50 -42.15
C ARG A 689 -23.43 -12.43 -43.67
N GLN A 690 -22.21 -12.56 -44.17
CA GLN A 690 -21.86 -12.47 -45.59
C GLN A 690 -21.51 -13.83 -46.20
N LEU A 691 -21.76 -14.94 -45.50
CA LEU A 691 -21.54 -16.28 -46.04
C LEU A 691 -22.41 -16.52 -47.30
N PRO A 692 -21.88 -17.20 -48.33
CA PRO A 692 -22.64 -17.49 -49.53
C PRO A 692 -23.89 -18.34 -49.21
N LYS A 693 -25.07 -17.90 -49.67
CA LYS A 693 -26.36 -18.57 -49.39
C LYS A 693 -26.46 -20.02 -49.89
N MET A 694 -25.58 -20.44 -50.79
CA MET A 694 -25.55 -21.79 -51.36
C MET A 694 -24.65 -22.76 -50.59
N SER A 695 -23.79 -22.27 -49.69
CA SER A 695 -22.89 -23.13 -48.91
C SER A 695 -23.65 -23.80 -47.76
N ARG A 696 -23.60 -25.14 -47.72
CA ARG A 696 -24.15 -25.93 -46.61
C ARG A 696 -23.03 -26.70 -45.92
N TYR A 697 -23.04 -26.70 -44.60
CA TYR A 697 -22.02 -27.33 -43.76
C TYR A 697 -22.66 -28.37 -42.86
N ASP A 698 -22.01 -29.54 -42.74
CA ASP A 698 -22.49 -30.61 -41.87
C ASP A 698 -22.36 -30.24 -40.41
N ARG A 699 -21.33 -29.47 -40.04
CA ARG A 699 -21.09 -29.04 -38.67
C ARG A 699 -20.74 -27.57 -38.63
N ILE A 700 -21.27 -26.86 -37.65
CA ILE A 700 -20.84 -25.50 -37.32
C ILE A 700 -20.26 -25.54 -35.92
N ILE A 701 -19.05 -25.01 -35.76
CA ILE A 701 -18.42 -24.82 -34.44
C ILE A 701 -18.12 -23.32 -34.29
N SER A 702 -18.46 -22.74 -33.14
CA SER A 702 -18.09 -21.36 -32.83
C SER A 702 -17.70 -21.27 -31.37
N CYS A 703 -16.46 -20.85 -31.12
CA CYS A 703 -15.94 -20.69 -29.77
C CYS A 703 -15.78 -19.21 -29.45
N GLU A 704 -16.46 -18.74 -28.41
CA GLU A 704 -16.34 -17.40 -27.82
C GLU A 704 -16.46 -16.26 -28.84
N MET A 705 -17.37 -16.45 -29.81
CA MET A 705 -17.70 -15.47 -30.84
C MET A 705 -18.94 -14.65 -30.48
N LEU A 706 -19.89 -15.23 -29.71
CA LEU A 706 -21.16 -14.57 -29.37
C LEU A 706 -20.96 -13.26 -28.60
N GLU A 707 -19.87 -13.16 -27.85
CA GLU A 707 -19.42 -11.99 -27.10
C GLU A 707 -19.17 -10.79 -28.02
N ALA A 708 -18.87 -11.03 -29.30
CA ALA A 708 -18.67 -10.01 -30.33
C ALA A 708 -19.91 -9.79 -31.22
N VAL A 709 -20.99 -10.55 -31.05
CA VAL A 709 -22.23 -10.40 -31.83
C VAL A 709 -23.03 -9.20 -31.35
N GLY A 710 -23.15 -9.00 -30.04
CA GLY A 710 -24.00 -7.97 -29.45
C GLY A 710 -25.45 -8.43 -29.24
N HIS A 711 -26.16 -7.74 -28.34
CA HIS A 711 -27.50 -8.14 -27.91
C HIS A 711 -28.53 -8.13 -29.05
N GLU A 712 -28.43 -7.15 -29.94
CA GLU A 712 -29.39 -6.84 -30.99
C GLU A 712 -29.31 -7.82 -32.18
N PHE A 713 -28.20 -8.57 -32.30
CA PHE A 713 -27.88 -9.37 -33.49
C PHE A 713 -27.92 -10.89 -33.23
N MET A 714 -28.38 -11.34 -32.06
CA MET A 714 -28.36 -12.77 -31.74
C MET A 714 -29.36 -13.58 -32.58
N GLU A 715 -30.55 -13.06 -32.86
CA GLU A 715 -31.50 -13.69 -33.78
C GLU A 715 -30.93 -13.79 -35.20
N GLU A 716 -30.24 -12.74 -35.67
CA GLU A 716 -29.57 -12.75 -36.97
C GLU A 716 -28.46 -13.82 -37.01
N PHE A 717 -27.66 -13.95 -35.94
CA PHE A 717 -26.66 -15.01 -35.81
C PHE A 717 -27.26 -16.42 -35.96
N PHE A 718 -28.34 -16.72 -35.26
CA PHE A 718 -29.01 -18.03 -35.39
C PHE A 718 -29.68 -18.22 -36.75
N THR A 719 -30.21 -17.16 -37.36
CA THR A 719 -30.75 -17.19 -38.73
C THR A 719 -29.65 -17.58 -39.74
N CYS A 720 -28.46 -17.00 -39.61
CA CYS A 720 -27.31 -17.34 -40.43
C CYS A 720 -26.85 -18.78 -40.21
N CYS A 721 -26.79 -19.24 -38.95
CA CYS A 721 -26.42 -20.62 -38.63
C CYS A 721 -27.42 -21.63 -39.23
N GLU A 722 -28.73 -21.41 -39.05
CA GLU A 722 -29.79 -22.24 -39.64
C GLU A 722 -29.67 -22.30 -41.17
N SER A 723 -29.35 -21.16 -41.79
CA SER A 723 -29.19 -21.06 -43.25
C SER A 723 -27.90 -21.68 -43.77
N ALA A 724 -26.85 -21.81 -42.96
CA ALA A 724 -25.58 -22.41 -43.34
C ALA A 724 -25.53 -23.91 -43.02
N LEU A 725 -26.37 -24.40 -42.11
CA LEU A 725 -26.34 -25.79 -41.65
C LEU A 725 -27.06 -26.72 -42.63
N ALA A 726 -26.42 -27.86 -42.96
CA ALA A 726 -27.04 -28.97 -43.70
C ALA A 726 -28.18 -29.61 -42.89
N GLU A 727 -29.05 -30.40 -43.54
CA GLU A 727 -30.28 -30.95 -42.95
C GLU A 727 -30.03 -31.71 -41.63
N ASP A 728 -29.07 -32.65 -41.65
CA ASP A 728 -28.65 -33.46 -40.49
C ASP A 728 -27.52 -32.81 -39.66
N GLY A 729 -27.31 -31.51 -39.84
CA GLY A 729 -26.18 -30.83 -39.25
C GLY A 729 -26.29 -30.57 -37.75
N LEU A 730 -25.15 -30.35 -37.10
CA LEU A 730 -25.04 -29.96 -35.69
C LEU A 730 -24.35 -28.61 -35.55
N LEU A 731 -24.83 -27.80 -34.62
CA LEU A 731 -24.20 -26.55 -34.20
C LEU A 731 -23.63 -26.71 -32.79
N VAL A 732 -22.34 -26.46 -32.61
CA VAL A 732 -21.68 -26.43 -31.30
C VAL A 732 -21.22 -25.02 -31.00
N LEU A 733 -21.76 -24.42 -29.94
CA LEU A 733 -21.38 -23.10 -29.47
C LEU A 733 -20.63 -23.21 -28.14
N GLN A 734 -19.52 -22.49 -28.00
CA GLN A 734 -18.91 -22.15 -26.72
C GLN A 734 -19.04 -20.64 -26.52
N PHE A 735 -19.43 -20.16 -25.35
CA PHE A 735 -19.50 -18.72 -25.06
C PHE A 735 -19.46 -18.42 -23.56
N ILE A 736 -18.75 -17.35 -23.23
CA ILE A 736 -18.77 -16.75 -21.90
C ILE A 736 -20.15 -16.14 -21.65
N SER A 737 -20.68 -16.40 -20.46
CA SER A 737 -22.00 -15.96 -20.05
C SER A 737 -21.96 -15.12 -18.79
N ILE A 738 -22.98 -14.29 -18.63
CA ILE A 738 -23.29 -13.60 -17.38
C ILE A 738 -24.64 -14.09 -16.85
N PRO A 739 -24.82 -14.24 -15.52
CA PRO A 739 -26.10 -14.61 -14.94
C PRO A 739 -27.25 -13.69 -15.37
N ASP A 740 -28.43 -14.27 -15.59
CA ASP A 740 -29.62 -13.57 -16.09
C ASP A 740 -29.98 -12.33 -15.25
N GLU A 741 -29.87 -12.44 -13.92
CA GLU A 741 -30.18 -11.34 -13.00
C GLU A 741 -29.30 -10.08 -13.22
N ARG A 742 -28.12 -10.25 -13.83
CA ARG A 742 -27.13 -9.18 -14.07
C ARG A 742 -27.11 -8.71 -15.52
N TYR A 743 -27.71 -9.47 -16.44
CA TYR A 743 -27.55 -9.27 -17.88
C TYR A 743 -28.01 -7.90 -18.37
N ASP A 744 -29.20 -7.48 -17.94
CA ASP A 744 -29.78 -6.19 -18.36
C ASP A 744 -28.98 -4.99 -17.89
N GLU A 745 -28.43 -5.05 -16.67
CA GLU A 745 -27.57 -3.99 -16.17
C GLU A 745 -26.23 -3.98 -16.90
N TYR A 746 -25.59 -5.15 -17.02
CA TYR A 746 -24.30 -5.29 -17.68
C TYR A 746 -24.32 -4.80 -19.13
N ARG A 747 -25.36 -5.13 -19.91
CA ARG A 747 -25.43 -4.68 -21.31
C ARG A 747 -25.62 -3.17 -21.46
N GLN A 748 -26.20 -2.50 -20.45
CA GLN A 748 -26.46 -1.06 -20.45
C GLN A 748 -25.32 -0.23 -19.83
N SER A 749 -24.33 -0.87 -19.19
CA SER A 749 -23.17 -0.23 -18.57
C SER A 749 -21.88 -0.38 -19.40
N SER A 750 -20.96 0.57 -19.24
CA SER A 750 -19.56 0.38 -19.64
C SER A 750 -18.72 -0.01 -18.44
N ASP A 751 -17.87 -1.03 -18.59
CA ASP A 751 -16.99 -1.55 -17.55
C ASP A 751 -15.53 -1.59 -18.06
N PHE A 752 -14.62 -2.05 -17.19
CA PHE A 752 -13.20 -2.16 -17.53
C PHE A 752 -12.97 -2.94 -18.83
N ILE A 753 -13.70 -4.04 -19.04
CA ILE A 753 -13.53 -4.90 -20.21
C ILE A 753 -13.88 -4.14 -21.48
N LYS A 754 -15.05 -3.47 -21.54
CA LYS A 754 -15.48 -2.72 -22.73
C LYS A 754 -14.59 -1.51 -23.04
N GLU A 755 -13.97 -0.91 -22.02
CA GLU A 755 -13.16 0.30 -22.20
C GLU A 755 -11.70 0.02 -22.55
N TYR A 756 -11.11 -1.04 -21.98
CA TYR A 756 -9.66 -1.30 -22.06
C TYR A 756 -9.30 -2.54 -22.87
N ILE A 757 -10.15 -3.57 -22.90
CA ILE A 757 -9.77 -4.89 -23.46
C ILE A 757 -10.56 -5.23 -24.73
N PHE A 758 -11.90 -5.28 -24.64
CA PHE A 758 -12.81 -5.71 -25.71
C PHE A 758 -13.88 -4.65 -26.01
N PRO A 759 -13.55 -3.59 -26.76
CA PRO A 759 -14.53 -2.59 -27.19
C PRO A 759 -15.69 -3.24 -27.97
N GLY A 760 -16.93 -2.95 -27.56
CA GLY A 760 -18.13 -3.53 -28.17
C GLY A 760 -18.47 -4.95 -27.70
N GLY A 761 -17.70 -5.54 -26.79
CA GLY A 761 -18.00 -6.83 -26.20
C GLY A 761 -19.33 -6.82 -25.40
N CYS A 762 -20.10 -7.89 -25.53
CA CYS A 762 -21.37 -8.09 -24.83
C CYS A 762 -21.54 -9.57 -24.47
N LEU A 763 -21.24 -9.92 -23.22
CA LEU A 763 -21.49 -11.26 -22.69
C LEU A 763 -23.01 -11.56 -22.69
N PRO A 764 -23.48 -12.61 -23.39
CA PRO A 764 -24.87 -13.04 -23.33
C PRO A 764 -25.26 -13.66 -21.97
N ALA A 765 -26.56 -13.71 -21.70
CA ALA A 765 -27.13 -14.64 -20.73
C ALA A 765 -27.60 -15.93 -21.42
N LEU A 766 -27.64 -17.04 -20.69
CA LEU A 766 -28.09 -18.32 -21.24
C LEU A 766 -29.54 -18.26 -21.76
N SER A 767 -30.44 -17.58 -21.03
CA SER A 767 -31.83 -17.42 -21.47
C SER A 767 -31.93 -16.63 -22.78
N ARG A 768 -31.06 -15.62 -22.95
CA ARG A 768 -31.03 -14.78 -24.16
C ARG A 768 -30.58 -15.56 -25.39
N VAL A 769 -29.58 -16.44 -25.24
CA VAL A 769 -29.08 -17.30 -26.33
C VAL A 769 -30.14 -18.30 -26.75
N THR A 770 -30.74 -18.99 -25.78
CA THR A 770 -31.78 -20.00 -26.05
C THR A 770 -33.07 -19.36 -26.60
N SER A 771 -33.44 -18.14 -26.17
CA SER A 771 -34.58 -17.42 -26.74
C SER A 771 -34.32 -16.97 -28.18
N ALA A 772 -33.13 -16.43 -28.50
CA ALA A 772 -32.78 -16.07 -29.88
C ALA A 772 -32.78 -17.29 -30.79
N MET A 773 -32.18 -18.40 -30.34
CA MET A 773 -32.19 -19.67 -31.06
C MET A 773 -33.62 -20.10 -31.39
N SER A 774 -34.50 -20.13 -30.39
CA SER A 774 -35.89 -20.56 -30.57
C SER A 774 -36.69 -19.62 -31.48
N ALA A 775 -36.37 -18.32 -31.50
CA ALA A 775 -37.08 -17.34 -32.31
C ALA A 775 -36.64 -17.36 -33.79
N ALA A 776 -35.38 -17.71 -34.06
CA ALA A 776 -34.75 -17.55 -35.37
C ALA A 776 -34.45 -18.86 -36.12
N SER A 777 -34.64 -20.02 -35.48
CA SER A 777 -34.24 -21.31 -36.04
C SER A 777 -35.17 -22.44 -35.62
N ARG A 778 -35.00 -23.63 -36.23
CA ARG A 778 -35.67 -24.87 -35.81
C ARG A 778 -34.82 -25.70 -34.84
N LEU A 779 -33.70 -25.13 -34.37
CA LEU A 779 -32.76 -25.83 -33.52
C LEU A 779 -33.33 -26.04 -32.10
N CYS A 780 -32.90 -27.12 -31.48
CA CYS A 780 -33.19 -27.52 -30.11
C CYS A 780 -31.88 -27.84 -29.39
N VAL A 781 -31.85 -27.65 -28.07
CA VAL A 781 -30.69 -27.97 -27.23
C VAL A 781 -30.63 -29.47 -27.01
N GLU A 782 -29.53 -30.11 -27.41
CA GLU A 782 -29.28 -31.54 -27.19
C GLU A 782 -28.35 -31.80 -26.00
N HIS A 783 -27.43 -30.86 -25.76
CA HIS A 783 -26.45 -30.96 -24.68
C HIS A 783 -26.05 -29.56 -24.22
N LEU A 784 -25.84 -29.40 -22.91
CA LEU A 784 -25.34 -28.17 -22.30
C LEU A 784 -24.40 -28.52 -21.15
N GLU A 785 -23.26 -27.85 -21.06
CA GLU A 785 -22.30 -27.96 -19.96
C GLU A 785 -21.69 -26.59 -19.66
N ASP A 786 -21.51 -26.27 -18.38
CA ASP A 786 -20.77 -25.09 -17.92
C ASP A 786 -19.33 -25.48 -17.59
N ILE A 787 -18.39 -24.90 -18.32
CA ILE A 787 -16.94 -25.08 -18.15
C ILE A 787 -16.27 -23.86 -17.51
N GLY A 788 -17.04 -22.89 -16.98
CA GLY A 788 -16.53 -21.60 -16.50
C GLY A 788 -15.42 -21.69 -15.46
N ILE A 789 -15.45 -22.70 -14.58
CA ILE A 789 -14.37 -22.88 -13.58
C ILE A 789 -13.02 -23.21 -14.21
N HIS A 790 -13.00 -23.83 -15.40
CA HIS A 790 -11.77 -24.07 -16.13
C HIS A 790 -11.19 -22.77 -16.70
N TYR A 791 -12.04 -21.79 -17.01
CA TYR A 791 -11.61 -20.49 -17.50
C TYR A 791 -10.84 -19.72 -16.41
N TYR A 792 -11.25 -19.84 -15.14
CA TYR A 792 -10.45 -19.34 -14.03
C TYR A 792 -9.01 -19.87 -14.12
N GLN A 793 -8.83 -21.17 -14.28
CA GLN A 793 -7.49 -21.77 -14.34
C GLN A 793 -6.73 -21.35 -15.60
N THR A 794 -7.41 -21.27 -16.75
CA THR A 794 -6.83 -20.73 -18.00
C THR A 794 -6.25 -19.33 -17.78
N LEU A 795 -7.00 -18.43 -17.12
CA LEU A 795 -6.56 -17.07 -16.83
C LEU A 795 -5.40 -17.03 -15.82
N ARG A 796 -5.33 -17.96 -14.86
CA ARG A 796 -4.17 -18.09 -13.96
C ARG A 796 -2.92 -18.49 -14.73
N CYS A 797 -3.02 -19.46 -15.65
CA CYS A 797 -1.91 -19.85 -16.52
C CYS A 797 -1.45 -18.68 -17.40
N TRP A 798 -2.38 -17.97 -18.05
CA TRP A 798 -2.05 -16.82 -18.89
C TRP A 798 -1.38 -15.70 -18.09
N ARG A 799 -1.92 -15.33 -16.92
CA ARG A 799 -1.30 -14.31 -16.06
C ARG A 799 0.11 -14.71 -15.65
N LYS A 800 0.31 -15.95 -15.21
CA LYS A 800 1.62 -16.47 -14.81
C LYS A 800 2.62 -16.33 -15.96
N ASN A 801 2.28 -16.87 -17.13
CA ASN A 801 3.15 -16.84 -18.31
C ASN A 801 3.46 -15.40 -18.74
N PHE A 802 2.47 -14.51 -18.71
CA PHE A 802 2.59 -13.10 -19.09
C PHE A 802 3.58 -12.36 -18.17
N LEU A 803 3.43 -12.50 -16.85
CA LEU A 803 4.28 -11.83 -15.88
C LEU A 803 5.71 -12.42 -15.84
N GLU A 804 5.87 -13.73 -16.04
CA GLU A 804 7.19 -14.37 -16.14
C GLU A 804 7.98 -13.89 -17.38
N LYS A 805 7.28 -13.48 -18.45
CA LYS A 805 7.89 -12.98 -19.69
C LYS A 805 7.86 -11.44 -19.82
N GLN A 806 7.69 -10.71 -18.71
CA GLN A 806 7.60 -9.24 -18.70
C GLN A 806 8.76 -8.55 -19.43
N SER A 807 10.00 -9.03 -19.26
CA SER A 807 11.17 -8.45 -19.97
C SER A 807 11.08 -8.59 -21.49
N GLN A 808 10.49 -9.68 -22.00
CA GLN A 808 10.29 -9.89 -23.43
C GLN A 808 9.15 -8.98 -23.95
N ILE A 809 8.10 -8.80 -23.15
CA ILE A 809 6.99 -7.88 -23.45
C ILE A 809 7.50 -6.44 -23.58
N HIS A 810 8.39 -6.01 -22.67
CA HIS A 810 9.05 -4.70 -22.79
C HIS A 810 9.90 -4.58 -24.06
N ALA A 811 10.61 -5.65 -24.45
CA ALA A 811 11.41 -5.65 -25.67
C ALA A 811 10.56 -5.51 -26.95
N LEU A 812 9.28 -5.90 -26.91
CA LEU A 812 8.31 -5.66 -27.99
C LEU A 812 7.76 -4.22 -28.01
N GLY A 813 8.13 -3.37 -27.04
CA GLY A 813 7.73 -1.96 -26.97
C GLY A 813 6.51 -1.67 -26.08
N PHE A 814 6.02 -2.65 -25.32
CA PHE A 814 4.92 -2.46 -24.38
C PHE A 814 5.42 -1.94 -23.02
N ASP A 815 4.77 -0.92 -22.48
CA ASP A 815 5.16 -0.27 -21.23
C ASP A 815 4.53 -0.92 -19.99
N ASP A 816 4.89 -0.43 -18.80
CA ASP A 816 4.32 -0.96 -17.55
C ASP A 816 2.81 -0.71 -17.41
N LYS A 817 2.28 0.33 -18.05
CA LYS A 817 0.83 0.60 -18.04
C LYS A 817 0.10 -0.50 -18.82
N PHE A 818 0.64 -0.89 -19.96
CA PHE A 818 0.12 -2.02 -20.74
C PHE A 818 0.13 -3.30 -19.92
N ILE A 819 1.26 -3.63 -19.28
CA ILE A 819 1.39 -4.82 -18.44
C ILE A 819 0.39 -4.82 -17.29
N ARG A 820 0.24 -3.71 -16.55
CA ARG A 820 -0.75 -3.59 -15.47
C ARG A 820 -2.19 -3.66 -15.97
N THR A 821 -2.46 -3.17 -17.20
CA THR A 821 -3.78 -3.30 -17.82
C THR A 821 -4.13 -4.78 -18.06
N TRP A 822 -3.17 -5.57 -18.56
CA TRP A 822 -3.35 -6.99 -18.80
C TRP A 822 -3.38 -7.82 -17.52
N GLU A 823 -2.57 -7.48 -16.52
CA GLU A 823 -2.64 -8.08 -15.19
C GLU A 823 -4.04 -7.87 -14.56
N TYR A 824 -4.55 -6.64 -14.61
CA TYR A 824 -5.90 -6.33 -14.14
C TYR A 824 -6.96 -7.13 -14.88
N TYR A 825 -6.84 -7.25 -16.20
CA TYR A 825 -7.73 -8.06 -17.02
C TYR A 825 -7.78 -9.52 -16.57
N PHE A 826 -6.62 -10.17 -16.42
CA PHE A 826 -6.58 -11.57 -16.03
C PHE A 826 -7.22 -11.80 -14.66
N ASP A 827 -6.87 -11.00 -13.65
CA ASP A 827 -7.40 -11.15 -12.30
C ASP A 827 -8.88 -10.76 -12.19
N TYR A 828 -9.32 -9.74 -12.93
CA TYR A 828 -10.72 -9.31 -12.98
C TYR A 828 -11.63 -10.41 -13.54
N CYS A 829 -11.24 -11.01 -14.67
CA CYS A 829 -11.99 -12.11 -15.26
C CYS A 829 -11.89 -13.38 -14.40
N ALA A 830 -10.71 -13.70 -13.87
CA ALA A 830 -10.50 -14.88 -13.03
C ALA A 830 -11.38 -14.83 -11.77
N ALA A 831 -11.50 -13.66 -11.12
CA ALA A 831 -12.42 -13.46 -10.01
C ALA A 831 -13.88 -13.74 -10.42
N GLY A 832 -14.29 -13.29 -11.60
CA GLY A 832 -15.62 -13.51 -12.16
C GLY A 832 -15.97 -15.00 -12.26
N PHE A 833 -15.10 -15.78 -12.90
CA PHE A 833 -15.29 -17.23 -13.05
C PHE A 833 -15.18 -17.99 -11.73
N LYS A 834 -14.19 -17.66 -10.87
CA LYS A 834 -14.02 -18.34 -9.57
C LYS A 834 -15.20 -18.13 -8.62
N THR A 835 -15.88 -16.99 -8.75
CA THR A 835 -17.07 -16.66 -7.95
C THR A 835 -18.38 -17.06 -8.63
N CYS A 836 -18.33 -17.74 -9.78
CA CYS A 836 -19.48 -18.11 -10.60
C CYS A 836 -20.36 -16.90 -10.99
N THR A 837 -19.79 -15.71 -11.01
CA THR A 837 -20.46 -14.50 -11.50
C THR A 837 -20.29 -14.30 -13.00
N LEU A 838 -19.46 -15.16 -13.62
CA LEU A 838 -19.37 -15.48 -15.03
C LEU A 838 -19.40 -17.01 -15.18
N GLY A 839 -19.97 -17.50 -16.28
CA GLY A 839 -19.90 -18.90 -16.71
C GLY A 839 -19.33 -19.00 -18.11
N ASP A 840 -19.05 -20.21 -18.61
CA ASP A 840 -18.70 -20.45 -20.01
C ASP A 840 -19.38 -21.73 -20.46
N TYR A 841 -20.31 -21.64 -21.41
CA TYR A 841 -21.16 -22.78 -21.77
C TYR A 841 -20.73 -23.40 -23.09
N GLN A 842 -20.63 -24.73 -23.12
CA GLN A 842 -20.63 -25.50 -24.37
C GLN A 842 -22.02 -26.10 -24.63
N ILE A 843 -22.67 -25.67 -25.72
CA ILE A 843 -24.02 -26.09 -26.10
C ILE A 843 -24.00 -26.76 -27.47
N VAL A 844 -24.66 -27.92 -27.58
CA VAL A 844 -24.91 -28.61 -28.85
C VAL A 844 -26.36 -28.42 -29.22
N PHE A 845 -26.58 -27.98 -30.46
CA PHE A 845 -27.90 -27.79 -31.04
C PHE A 845 -28.12 -28.71 -32.25
N SER A 846 -29.35 -29.21 -32.38
CA SER A 846 -29.79 -30.02 -33.52
C SER A 846 -31.24 -29.73 -33.91
N ARG A 847 -31.67 -30.17 -35.09
CA ARG A 847 -33.09 -30.09 -35.48
C ARG A 847 -33.88 -31.27 -34.88
N PRO A 848 -35.16 -31.07 -34.52
CA PRO A 848 -36.04 -32.15 -34.11
C PRO A 848 -36.05 -33.30 -35.12
N GLY A 849 -35.86 -34.52 -34.64
CA GLY A 849 -35.89 -35.72 -35.48
C GLY A 849 -34.60 -36.02 -36.25
N ASN A 850 -33.46 -35.44 -35.87
CA ASN A 850 -32.15 -35.73 -36.48
C ASN A 850 -31.64 -37.15 -36.10
N VAL A 851 -32.30 -38.18 -36.63
CA VAL A 851 -31.95 -39.59 -36.40
C VAL A 851 -30.56 -39.91 -36.97
N ALA A 852 -30.13 -39.24 -38.04
CA ALA A 852 -28.81 -39.45 -38.63
C ALA A 852 -27.66 -39.11 -37.64
N ALA A 853 -27.84 -38.09 -36.80
CA ALA A 853 -26.86 -37.71 -35.78
C ALA A 853 -27.01 -38.47 -34.44
N PHE A 854 -28.21 -38.96 -34.11
CA PHE A 854 -28.53 -39.49 -32.76
C PHE A 854 -29.19 -40.89 -32.73
N GLY A 855 -29.35 -41.57 -33.86
CA GLY A 855 -30.14 -42.79 -33.99
C GLY A 855 -29.70 -44.02 -33.18
N ASP A 856 -28.52 -43.97 -32.55
CA ASP A 856 -28.12 -44.93 -31.53
C ASP A 856 -28.07 -44.23 -30.16
N PRO A 857 -29.05 -44.48 -29.27
CA PRO A 857 -29.13 -43.83 -27.96
C PRO A 857 -27.99 -44.25 -27.01
N TYR A 858 -27.27 -45.34 -27.31
CA TYR A 858 -26.16 -45.84 -26.49
C TYR A 858 -24.78 -45.36 -26.96
N ASN A 859 -24.69 -44.83 -28.19
CA ASN A 859 -23.52 -44.08 -28.70
C ASN A 859 -23.65 -42.56 -28.46
N GLY A 860 -24.61 -42.12 -27.64
CA GLY A 860 -25.24 -40.80 -27.76
C GLY A 860 -24.87 -39.72 -26.74
N ALA A 861 -24.40 -40.04 -25.53
CA ALA A 861 -24.10 -39.02 -24.52
C ALA A 861 -22.57 -38.74 -24.44
N PRO A 862 -22.12 -37.47 -24.62
CA PRO A 862 -20.76 -37.05 -24.33
C PRO A 862 -20.31 -37.35 -22.91
#